data_AF-J3N2E1-F1
#
_entry.id   AF-J3N2E1-F1
#
_cell.length_a   1.000
_cell.length_b   1.000
_cell.length_c   1.000
_cell.angle_alpha   90.00
_cell.angle_beta   90.00
_cell.angle_gamma   90.00
#
_symmetry.space_group_name_H-M   'P 1'
#
loop_
_entity.id
_entity.type
_entity.pdbx_description
1 polymer ?
#
loop_
_entity_poly.entity_id
_entity_poly.type
_entity_poly.pdbx_seq_one_letter_code
_entity_poly.pdbx_strand_id
1 'polypeptide(L)'
;METLSSTEPHYIRCVKPNSLNYPQKFENGSVLQQLRSGILESTKFYIENSGTSKYLLKDIKNAHCVMGVLEAIRISLAGYPTRRTYTEFIDRFGLLLPDHMDERFDEKLLTEKILSQLHLENFQLGRTKVFLRAGQIAVLDSKRTEILEKAARIVQGRFRTFVARKEFLSARKASVYLQAYCRGCLARAVLDARRQIAAAVSVEKYARRWFCRCEYLHLRSSALVIQSGVRYILAIQKLLHLKKDKACTVIQAWWRMRKLHNFHQQYRHATVLMQCCWRQKLAKRALRNLKSAAYETGALREAKGKLERSLEDLTLRFTLERRQRLAAEESKALEISKLLKIMESLKCELEEARKEKNNGCKEVASMQQQLELSAKDQQVLRDNLAQIEELKMENSSLKAKNAEMEQELLEAQKSSHDNMDKLHGVERNYLYLRDNLKNLEDKITNLEDENHLLRQKALSLSPRHSRTMESSPLKLAPLPHNLTEIRRSRMNSERHEEYHELLQRCIRDDMGFKKGRPVAACVIYKCLLHWGVFEAERTTIFDFIIQNINTVLKTENENDILPYWLANASALLCLLQRNLRSKGFITAPSRSSSDPHLCEKANDTFRSPLKIFGQRSSMSHVDARYPAMLFKQQLTASLEKIFGLIRDNLKKEISPLLSLCIQYFHSLMSNSLTFNWAFYMPKRHADVPLNFLLVSLVPSFFIRKLVTQVFSFINVQLFNSLLLRRECCTFSNGEYVKTGLCVLEKWILDATEEHAGAAWDELKYIRQAVEFLIIPQKSKRTLEQIKKNICPVVAKMRDMVSSDAQNPVSNSFLLDDDLSIPFTTEEIAEEVPDIDMSNIEMPSSLRHVHSAQFLMQHLPTPY
;
A
#
# COMPACT_ATOMS: atom_id res chain seq x y z
N MET A 1 79.98 -12.69 -108.87
CA MET A 1 79.51 -11.50 -108.10
C MET A 1 78.80 -10.50 -109.00
N GLU A 2 79.35 -10.17 -110.18
CA GLU A 2 78.80 -9.19 -111.13
C GLU A 2 77.28 -9.30 -111.34
N THR A 3 76.76 -10.51 -111.55
CA THR A 3 75.32 -10.80 -111.75
C THR A 3 74.42 -10.52 -110.53
N LEU A 4 74.99 -10.45 -109.32
CA LEU A 4 74.29 -10.06 -108.09
C LEU A 4 74.37 -8.55 -107.87
N SER A 5 75.45 -7.90 -108.30
CA SER A 5 75.57 -6.42 -108.26
C SER A 5 74.75 -5.72 -109.34
N SER A 6 74.26 -6.43 -110.35
CA SER A 6 73.28 -5.94 -111.34
C SER A 6 71.82 -6.10 -110.90
N THR A 7 71.56 -6.50 -109.64
CA THR A 7 70.21 -6.68 -109.08
C THR A 7 70.13 -6.13 -107.65
N GLU A 8 68.92 -5.97 -107.11
CA GLU A 8 68.74 -5.64 -105.69
C GLU A 8 68.67 -6.93 -104.85
N PRO A 9 69.64 -7.20 -103.95
CA PRO A 9 69.71 -8.48 -103.25
C PRO A 9 68.80 -8.51 -102.01
N HIS A 10 67.77 -9.37 -102.04
CA HIS A 10 66.96 -9.68 -100.85
C HIS A 10 67.53 -10.88 -100.10
N TYR A 11 67.71 -10.76 -98.77
CA TYR A 11 68.38 -11.78 -97.96
C TYR A 11 67.40 -12.57 -97.07
N ILE A 12 67.30 -13.87 -97.33
CA ILE A 12 66.62 -14.84 -96.44
C ILE A 12 67.69 -15.68 -95.73
N ARG A 13 67.54 -15.89 -94.42
CA ARG A 13 68.46 -16.70 -93.59
C ARG A 13 67.69 -17.84 -92.93
N CYS A 14 67.75 -19.02 -93.54
CA CYS A 14 67.13 -20.22 -93.00
C CYS A 14 67.92 -20.74 -91.78
N VAL A 15 67.21 -21.18 -90.74
CA VAL A 15 67.79 -21.74 -89.51
C VAL A 15 67.07 -23.05 -89.20
N LYS A 16 67.83 -24.13 -88.97
CA LYS A 16 67.29 -25.43 -88.56
C LYS A 16 67.10 -25.42 -87.03
N PRO A 17 65.87 -25.46 -86.50
CA PRO A 17 65.61 -25.24 -85.07
C PRO A 17 66.07 -26.42 -84.19
N ASN A 18 66.04 -27.65 -84.72
CA ASN A 18 66.58 -28.84 -84.08
C ASN A 18 67.08 -29.84 -85.13
N SER A 19 68.07 -30.64 -84.74
CA SER A 19 68.74 -31.64 -85.58
C SER A 19 67.79 -32.73 -86.12
N LEU A 20 66.79 -33.12 -85.34
CA LEU A 20 65.89 -34.26 -85.57
C LEU A 20 64.57 -33.91 -86.31
N ASN A 21 64.42 -32.67 -86.79
CA ASN A 21 63.23 -32.17 -87.49
C ASN A 21 61.91 -32.21 -86.69
N TYR A 22 61.95 -32.33 -85.36
CA TYR A 22 60.74 -32.35 -84.53
C TYR A 22 59.99 -31.00 -84.56
N PRO A 23 58.65 -30.98 -84.58
CA PRO A 23 57.88 -29.74 -84.51
C PRO A 23 58.11 -29.03 -83.17
N GLN A 24 58.19 -27.69 -83.21
CA GLN A 24 58.35 -26.79 -82.05
C GLN A 24 59.57 -27.01 -81.13
N LYS A 25 60.39 -28.05 -81.32
CA LYS A 25 61.62 -28.28 -80.55
C LYS A 25 62.74 -27.33 -81.00
N PHE A 26 63.43 -26.73 -80.05
CA PHE A 26 64.53 -25.77 -80.29
C PHE A 26 65.81 -26.21 -79.56
N GLU A 27 66.92 -26.36 -80.28
CA GLU A 27 68.20 -26.86 -79.77
C GLU A 27 69.22 -25.71 -79.70
N ASN A 28 69.22 -25.01 -78.56
CA ASN A 28 69.99 -23.78 -78.29
C ASN A 28 71.42 -23.78 -78.86
N GLY A 29 72.21 -24.83 -78.60
CA GLY A 29 73.60 -24.91 -79.07
C GLY A 29 73.74 -24.96 -80.59
N SER A 30 72.91 -25.77 -81.25
CA SER A 30 72.89 -25.90 -82.72
C SER A 30 72.44 -24.60 -83.39
N VAL A 31 71.40 -23.95 -82.85
CA VAL A 31 70.90 -22.68 -83.40
C VAL A 31 71.90 -21.54 -83.16
N LEU A 32 72.51 -21.46 -81.98
CA LEU A 32 73.56 -20.48 -81.69
C LEU A 32 74.76 -20.62 -82.64
N GLN A 33 75.18 -21.85 -82.96
CA GLN A 33 76.25 -22.11 -83.92
C GLN A 33 75.88 -21.63 -85.32
N GLN A 34 74.68 -21.98 -85.82
CA GLN A 34 74.18 -21.53 -87.14
C GLN A 34 74.11 -20.00 -87.24
N LEU A 35 73.65 -19.31 -86.18
CA LEU A 35 73.57 -17.85 -86.12
C LEU A 35 74.94 -17.16 -86.06
N ARG A 36 76.02 -17.88 -85.69
CA ARG A 36 77.42 -17.40 -85.73
C ARG A 36 78.07 -17.65 -87.09
N SER A 37 77.97 -18.86 -87.64
CA SER A 37 78.69 -19.24 -88.87
C SER A 37 78.01 -18.78 -90.16
N GLY A 38 76.69 -18.58 -90.17
CA GLY A 38 75.92 -18.25 -91.37
C GLY A 38 75.85 -19.37 -92.43
N ILE A 39 76.53 -20.50 -92.19
CA ILE A 39 76.61 -21.70 -93.02
C ILE A 39 76.51 -22.92 -92.09
N LEU A 40 75.67 -23.90 -92.44
CA LEU A 40 75.76 -25.26 -91.91
C LEU A 40 76.90 -25.98 -92.64
N GLU A 41 77.80 -26.64 -91.91
CA GLU A 41 78.74 -27.57 -92.55
C GLU A 41 77.96 -28.58 -93.39
N SER A 42 78.22 -28.60 -94.69
CA SER A 42 77.45 -29.40 -95.63
C SER A 42 77.68 -30.88 -95.35
N THR A 43 76.68 -31.55 -94.79
CA THR A 43 76.67 -33.01 -94.61
C THR A 43 76.98 -33.69 -95.93
N LYS A 44 78.07 -34.46 -95.95
CA LYS A 44 78.58 -35.13 -97.15
C LYS A 44 77.49 -35.98 -97.83
N PHE A 45 77.07 -35.58 -99.02
CA PHE A 45 76.50 -36.54 -99.95
C PHE A 45 77.65 -37.38 -100.52
N TYR A 46 77.77 -38.62 -100.04
CA TYR A 46 78.56 -39.63 -100.73
C TYR A 46 77.79 -40.06 -101.98
N ILE A 47 78.30 -39.69 -103.14
CA ILE A 47 77.93 -40.27 -104.43
C ILE A 47 79.16 -41.02 -104.92
N GLU A 48 79.13 -42.34 -104.85
CA GLU A 48 80.14 -43.19 -105.50
C GLU A 48 79.67 -43.52 -106.92
N ASN A 49 80.64 -43.60 -107.86
CA ASN A 49 80.46 -43.95 -109.27
C ASN A 49 79.50 -43.02 -110.04
N SER A 50 80.00 -41.99 -110.72
CA SER A 50 80.94 -42.14 -111.86
C SER A 50 81.88 -40.93 -112.04
N GLY A 51 82.79 -41.01 -113.02
CA GLY A 51 84.02 -40.21 -113.05
C GLY A 51 83.89 -38.75 -113.48
N THR A 52 84.82 -37.93 -112.96
CA THR A 52 85.02 -36.47 -113.20
C THR A 52 83.93 -35.55 -112.64
N SER A 53 84.20 -34.34 -112.16
CA SER A 53 85.46 -33.56 -112.15
C SER A 53 85.77 -32.97 -110.76
N LYS A 54 87.05 -32.67 -110.48
CA LYS A 54 87.59 -32.47 -109.13
C LYS A 54 87.78 -30.99 -108.71
N TYR A 55 86.92 -30.09 -109.19
CA TYR A 55 87.10 -28.63 -109.07
C TYR A 55 85.81 -27.86 -108.71
N LEU A 56 85.50 -27.69 -107.40
CA LEU A 56 84.63 -26.57 -106.93
C LEU A 56 84.67 -26.25 -105.42
N LEU A 57 85.70 -26.65 -104.65
CA LEU A 57 85.71 -26.47 -103.18
C LEU A 57 86.89 -25.68 -102.58
N LYS A 58 87.83 -25.17 -103.39
CA LYS A 58 88.90 -24.29 -102.90
C LYS A 58 88.53 -22.82 -102.98
N ASP A 59 87.89 -22.40 -104.06
CA ASP A 59 87.78 -20.99 -104.45
C ASP A 59 86.71 -20.21 -103.67
N ILE A 60 85.76 -20.92 -103.06
CA ILE A 60 84.74 -20.34 -102.16
C ILE A 60 85.38 -19.73 -100.89
N LYS A 61 86.61 -20.13 -100.51
CA LYS A 61 87.31 -19.57 -99.33
C LYS A 61 87.73 -18.11 -99.47
N ASN A 62 87.84 -17.57 -100.69
CA ASN A 62 88.32 -16.20 -100.93
C ASN A 62 87.21 -15.19 -101.23
N ALA A 63 85.93 -15.61 -101.20
CA ALA A 63 84.80 -14.70 -101.31
C ALA A 63 84.48 -14.05 -99.95
N HIS A 64 84.62 -12.73 -99.86
CA HIS A 64 84.12 -11.96 -98.73
C HIS A 64 82.58 -12.14 -98.58
N CYS A 65 82.07 -11.86 -97.37
CA CYS A 65 80.64 -11.74 -97.04
C CYS A 65 79.80 -13.03 -96.90
N VAL A 66 80.18 -13.93 -95.98
CA VAL A 66 79.17 -14.67 -95.19
C VAL A 66 79.23 -14.27 -93.71
N MET A 67 78.77 -13.04 -93.45
CA MET A 67 78.54 -12.54 -92.09
C MET A 67 77.41 -13.34 -91.43
N GLY A 68 77.68 -13.91 -90.25
CA GLY A 68 76.65 -14.55 -89.43
C GLY A 68 75.58 -13.54 -88.95
N VAL A 69 74.39 -14.03 -88.61
CA VAL A 69 73.27 -13.19 -88.14
C VAL A 69 73.67 -12.40 -86.89
N LEU A 70 74.39 -13.03 -85.96
CA LEU A 70 74.88 -12.36 -84.75
C LEU A 70 75.94 -11.28 -85.04
N GLU A 71 76.70 -11.41 -86.13
CA GLU A 71 77.71 -10.43 -86.53
C GLU A 71 77.09 -9.23 -87.26
N ALA A 72 76.05 -9.47 -88.07
CA ALA A 72 75.19 -8.40 -88.59
C ALA A 72 74.46 -7.64 -87.47
N ILE A 73 74.02 -8.34 -86.40
CA ILE A 73 73.49 -7.73 -85.18
C ILE A 73 74.58 -6.93 -84.46
N ARG A 74 75.81 -7.44 -84.33
CA ARG A 74 76.93 -6.73 -83.70
C ARG A 74 77.22 -5.39 -84.39
N ILE A 75 77.25 -5.36 -85.72
CA ILE A 75 77.37 -4.12 -86.49
C ILE A 75 76.14 -3.21 -86.30
N SER A 76 74.93 -3.76 -86.28
CA SER A 76 73.70 -2.98 -86.04
C SER A 76 73.65 -2.33 -84.65
N LEU A 77 74.18 -3.01 -83.63
CA LEU A 77 74.34 -2.48 -82.26
C LEU A 77 75.42 -1.39 -82.18
N ALA A 78 76.45 -1.47 -83.03
CA ALA A 78 77.43 -0.39 -83.24
C ALA A 78 76.89 0.79 -84.06
N GLY A 79 75.63 0.73 -84.52
CA GLY A 79 74.84 1.84 -85.05
C GLY A 79 73.83 2.38 -84.04
N TYR A 80 72.67 2.82 -84.53
CA TYR A 80 71.50 3.16 -83.71
C TYR A 80 70.40 2.07 -83.90
N PRO A 81 70.41 1.01 -83.07
CA PRO A 81 69.49 -0.12 -83.21
C PRO A 81 68.07 0.22 -82.73
N THR A 82 67.93 1.05 -81.69
CA THR A 82 66.64 1.43 -81.11
C THR A 82 66.14 2.70 -81.79
N ARG A 83 64.94 2.62 -82.38
CA ARG A 83 64.31 3.69 -83.18
C ARG A 83 62.85 3.80 -82.78
N ARG A 84 62.40 4.98 -82.33
CA ARG A 84 61.02 5.24 -81.86
C ARG A 84 60.49 6.53 -82.47
N THR A 85 59.19 6.64 -82.71
CA THR A 85 58.58 7.96 -82.97
C THR A 85 58.63 8.82 -81.71
N TYR A 86 58.46 10.13 -81.86
CA TYR A 86 58.41 11.02 -80.70
C TYR A 86 57.16 10.73 -79.84
N THR A 87 55.98 10.51 -80.45
CA THR A 87 54.80 9.91 -79.79
C THR A 87 55.10 8.68 -78.92
N GLU A 88 55.71 7.62 -79.48
CA GLU A 88 56.03 6.38 -78.74
C GLU A 88 57.05 6.60 -77.61
N PHE A 89 57.89 7.62 -77.73
CA PHE A 89 58.86 7.98 -76.69
C PHE A 89 58.21 8.76 -75.56
N ILE A 90 57.38 9.76 -75.87
CA ILE A 90 56.70 10.63 -74.90
C ILE A 90 55.65 9.85 -74.11
N ASP A 91 54.85 9.01 -74.74
CA ASP A 91 53.84 8.17 -74.03
C ASP A 91 54.51 7.26 -72.98
N ARG A 92 55.70 6.71 -73.29
CA ARG A 92 56.46 5.88 -72.36
C ARG A 92 57.21 6.68 -71.30
N PHE A 93 57.84 7.80 -71.66
CA PHE A 93 58.86 8.48 -70.84
C PHE A 93 58.52 9.92 -70.42
N GLY A 94 57.37 10.49 -70.79
CA GLY A 94 56.92 11.82 -70.35
C GLY A 94 56.81 11.95 -68.82
N LEU A 95 56.57 10.83 -68.12
CA LEU A 95 56.61 10.73 -66.66
C LEU A 95 57.99 11.08 -66.04
N LEU A 96 59.06 11.14 -66.85
CA LEU A 96 60.39 11.60 -66.40
C LEU A 96 60.46 13.13 -66.25
N LEU A 97 59.61 13.88 -66.95
CA LEU A 97 59.56 15.36 -66.94
C LEU A 97 58.10 15.86 -66.77
N PRO A 98 57.47 15.67 -65.60
CA PRO A 98 56.05 16.01 -65.40
C PRO A 98 55.74 17.49 -65.65
N ASP A 99 56.65 18.38 -65.22
CA ASP A 99 56.45 19.84 -65.18
C ASP A 99 56.32 20.52 -66.56
N HIS A 100 56.44 19.75 -67.65
CA HIS A 100 56.42 20.25 -69.04
C HIS A 100 55.35 19.57 -69.91
N MET A 101 54.49 18.71 -69.34
CA MET A 101 53.49 17.94 -70.09
C MET A 101 52.22 18.73 -70.43
N ASP A 102 51.97 19.86 -69.76
CA ASP A 102 50.74 20.66 -69.93
C ASP A 102 50.81 21.68 -71.08
N GLU A 103 52.00 21.98 -71.60
CA GLU A 103 52.21 22.92 -72.70
C GLU A 103 52.15 22.22 -74.08
N ARG A 104 51.65 22.95 -75.10
CA ARG A 104 51.59 22.47 -76.50
C ARG A 104 52.96 22.52 -77.19
N PHE A 105 53.94 21.79 -76.67
CA PHE A 105 55.28 21.68 -77.27
C PHE A 105 55.30 20.79 -78.53
N ASP A 106 56.26 21.06 -79.40
CA ASP A 106 56.71 20.11 -80.43
C ASP A 106 57.23 18.83 -79.75
N GLU A 107 56.73 17.67 -80.17
CA GLU A 107 57.14 16.35 -79.67
C GLU A 107 58.67 16.15 -79.72
N LYS A 108 59.34 16.73 -80.73
CA LYS A 108 60.80 16.70 -80.84
C LYS A 108 61.46 17.47 -79.70
N LEU A 109 61.00 18.68 -79.40
CA LEU A 109 61.54 19.53 -78.32
C LEU A 109 61.27 18.92 -76.94
N LEU A 110 60.12 18.29 -76.73
CA LEU A 110 59.83 17.58 -75.48
C LEU A 110 60.74 16.36 -75.31
N THR A 111 60.97 15.60 -76.38
CA THR A 111 61.94 14.49 -76.40
C THR A 111 63.37 14.98 -76.10
N GLU A 112 63.77 16.11 -76.69
CA GLU A 112 65.08 16.73 -76.47
C GLU A 112 65.27 17.18 -75.01
N LYS A 113 64.27 17.83 -74.40
CA LYS A 113 64.26 18.20 -72.98
C LYS A 113 64.40 16.98 -72.05
N ILE A 114 63.67 15.89 -72.31
CA ILE A 114 63.77 14.65 -71.51
C ILE A 114 65.18 14.04 -71.59
N LEU A 115 65.78 13.99 -72.79
CA LEU A 115 67.10 13.41 -72.98
C LEU A 115 68.23 14.29 -72.40
N SER A 116 68.09 15.62 -72.48
CA SER A 116 69.09 16.56 -71.94
C SER A 116 69.07 16.63 -70.41
N GLN A 117 67.89 16.58 -69.78
CA GLN A 117 67.76 16.51 -68.31
C GLN A 117 68.39 15.25 -67.71
N LEU A 118 68.45 14.17 -68.50
CA LEU A 118 69.03 12.88 -68.11
C LEU A 118 70.51 12.74 -68.54
N HIS A 119 71.11 13.79 -69.11
CA HIS A 119 72.50 13.85 -69.57
C HIS A 119 72.92 12.65 -70.46
N LEU A 120 72.02 12.21 -71.35
CA LEU A 120 72.31 11.10 -72.27
C LEU A 120 73.03 11.61 -73.51
N GLU A 121 74.31 11.31 -73.67
CA GLU A 121 75.12 11.79 -74.83
C GLU A 121 74.95 10.92 -76.10
N ASN A 122 74.23 9.79 -75.99
CA ASN A 122 74.26 8.70 -76.96
C ASN A 122 72.94 8.55 -77.76
N PHE A 123 72.40 9.67 -78.25
CA PHE A 123 71.19 9.72 -79.09
C PHE A 123 71.38 10.56 -80.37
N GLN A 124 70.43 10.45 -81.31
CA GLN A 124 70.24 11.39 -82.43
C GLN A 124 68.73 11.65 -82.65
N LEU A 125 68.38 12.88 -83.05
CA LEU A 125 66.99 13.30 -83.32
C LEU A 125 66.78 13.47 -84.82
N GLY A 126 65.96 12.60 -85.42
CA GLY A 126 65.56 12.68 -86.83
C GLY A 126 64.41 13.66 -87.08
N ARG A 127 63.79 13.59 -88.27
CA ARG A 127 62.58 14.38 -88.58
C ARG A 127 61.34 13.91 -87.81
N THR A 128 61.19 12.60 -87.60
CA THR A 128 59.98 11.98 -87.02
C THR A 128 60.28 10.91 -85.95
N LYS A 129 61.56 10.65 -85.68
CA LYS A 129 62.01 9.54 -84.83
C LYS A 129 63.26 9.90 -84.03
N VAL A 130 63.31 9.43 -82.78
CA VAL A 130 64.51 9.39 -81.95
C VAL A 130 65.28 8.09 -82.21
N PHE A 131 66.60 8.21 -82.27
CA PHE A 131 67.56 7.14 -82.50
C PHE A 131 68.44 6.98 -81.26
N LEU A 132 68.46 5.80 -80.66
CA LEU A 132 69.18 5.52 -79.41
C LEU A 132 70.23 4.41 -79.63
N ARG A 133 71.41 4.57 -79.01
CA ARG A 133 72.40 3.49 -78.91
C ARG A 133 71.87 2.33 -78.06
N ALA A 134 72.52 1.18 -78.15
CA ALA A 134 72.24 0.04 -77.28
C ALA A 134 72.33 0.43 -75.79
N GLY A 135 71.50 -0.19 -74.94
CA GLY A 135 71.45 0.06 -73.49
C GLY A 135 70.71 1.32 -73.05
N GLN A 136 70.67 2.39 -73.86
CA GLN A 136 70.07 3.68 -73.48
C GLN A 136 68.60 3.57 -73.05
N ILE A 137 67.83 2.70 -73.71
CA ILE A 137 66.42 2.44 -73.35
C ILE A 137 66.26 1.86 -71.93
N ALA A 138 67.21 1.06 -71.46
CA ALA A 138 67.19 0.48 -70.12
C ALA A 138 67.55 1.50 -69.04
N VAL A 139 68.38 2.51 -69.35
CA VAL A 139 68.66 3.65 -68.46
C VAL A 139 67.38 4.49 -68.27
N LEU A 140 66.66 4.76 -69.36
CA LEU A 140 65.36 5.46 -69.34
C LEU A 140 64.29 4.68 -68.55
N ASP A 141 64.16 3.37 -68.78
CA ASP A 141 63.23 2.52 -68.02
C ASP A 141 63.62 2.45 -66.53
N SER A 142 64.92 2.40 -66.20
CA SER A 142 65.40 2.41 -64.81
C SER A 142 65.04 3.71 -64.08
N LYS A 143 65.22 4.87 -64.72
CA LYS A 143 64.80 6.17 -64.18
C LYS A 143 63.29 6.28 -64.04
N ARG A 144 62.53 5.67 -64.95
CA ARG A 144 61.06 5.58 -64.90
C ARG A 144 60.61 4.76 -63.68
N THR A 145 61.25 3.63 -63.39
CA THR A 145 60.98 2.86 -62.16
C THR A 145 61.33 3.62 -60.89
N GLU A 146 62.45 4.36 -60.85
CA GLU A 146 62.86 5.14 -59.67
C GLU A 146 61.81 6.19 -59.26
N ILE A 147 61.23 6.90 -60.24
CA ILE A 147 60.16 7.89 -60.01
C ILE A 147 58.88 7.21 -59.52
N LEU A 148 58.46 6.09 -60.13
CA LEU A 148 57.28 5.34 -59.73
C LEU A 148 57.43 4.77 -58.30
N GLU A 149 58.61 4.25 -57.94
CA GLU A 149 58.91 3.82 -56.57
C GLU A 149 58.95 4.97 -55.57
N LYS A 150 59.41 6.17 -55.97
CA LYS A 150 59.39 7.37 -55.13
C LYS A 150 57.94 7.81 -54.85
N ALA A 151 57.08 7.83 -55.87
CA ALA A 151 55.66 8.10 -55.71
C ALA A 151 54.96 7.04 -54.84
N ALA A 152 55.21 5.75 -55.09
CA ALA A 152 54.68 4.65 -54.28
C ALA A 152 55.09 4.76 -52.81
N ARG A 153 56.36 5.08 -52.51
CA ARG A 153 56.84 5.31 -51.14
C ARG A 153 56.12 6.48 -50.45
N ILE A 154 55.81 7.56 -51.15
CA ILE A 154 55.06 8.70 -50.59
C ILE A 154 53.62 8.27 -50.24
N VAL A 155 52.93 7.59 -51.15
CA VAL A 155 51.55 7.09 -50.93
C VAL A 155 51.51 6.08 -49.79
N GLN A 156 52.41 5.08 -49.81
CA GLN A 156 52.53 4.08 -48.74
C GLN A 156 52.88 4.71 -47.39
N GLY A 157 53.76 5.71 -47.36
CA GLY A 157 54.10 6.45 -46.15
C GLY A 157 52.89 7.14 -45.55
N ARG A 158 52.14 7.92 -46.35
CA ARG A 158 50.89 8.58 -45.93
C ARG A 158 49.85 7.57 -45.44
N PHE A 159 49.67 6.45 -46.15
CA PHE A 159 48.74 5.40 -45.76
C PHE A 159 49.13 4.73 -44.43
N ARG A 160 50.41 4.36 -44.24
CA ARG A 160 50.92 3.80 -42.97
C ARG A 160 50.74 4.78 -41.81
N THR A 161 51.00 6.08 -42.01
CA THR A 161 50.73 7.11 -40.99
C THR A 161 49.24 7.21 -40.66
N PHE A 162 48.34 7.12 -41.65
CA PHE A 162 46.90 7.13 -41.43
C PHE A 162 46.42 5.91 -40.62
N VAL A 163 46.88 4.70 -40.97
CA VAL A 163 46.56 3.46 -40.24
C VAL A 163 47.05 3.54 -38.79
N ALA A 164 48.33 3.84 -38.56
CA ALA A 164 48.89 3.97 -37.22
C ALA A 164 48.18 5.05 -36.37
N ARG A 165 47.78 6.17 -36.99
CA ARG A 165 46.98 7.21 -36.30
C ARG A 165 45.57 6.72 -35.95
N LYS A 166 44.92 5.93 -36.82
CA LYS A 166 43.60 5.33 -36.56
C LYS A 166 43.67 4.33 -35.39
N GLU A 167 44.70 3.49 -35.37
CA GLU A 167 44.97 2.52 -34.31
C GLU A 167 45.26 3.21 -32.96
N PHE A 168 46.17 4.20 -32.95
CA PHE A 168 46.46 5.00 -31.76
C PHE A 168 45.22 5.71 -31.19
N LEU A 169 44.37 6.28 -32.05
CA LEU A 169 43.13 6.90 -31.60
C LEU A 169 42.12 5.89 -31.03
N SER A 170 42.10 4.66 -31.56
CA SER A 170 41.30 3.56 -31.00
C SER A 170 41.81 3.15 -29.61
N ALA A 171 43.11 2.90 -29.48
CA ALA A 171 43.75 2.56 -28.20
C ALA A 171 43.58 3.66 -27.14
N ARG A 172 43.71 4.94 -27.54
CA ARG A 172 43.44 6.10 -26.67
C ARG A 172 41.99 6.13 -26.19
N LYS A 173 41.01 5.88 -27.06
CA LYS A 173 39.60 5.79 -26.66
C LYS A 173 39.37 4.66 -25.65
N ALA A 174 39.89 3.46 -25.92
CA ALA A 174 39.81 2.32 -25.00
C ALA A 174 40.42 2.64 -23.62
N SER A 175 41.60 3.29 -23.58
CA SER A 175 42.22 3.74 -22.33
C SER A 175 41.35 4.75 -21.57
N VAL A 176 40.73 5.72 -22.24
CA VAL A 176 39.82 6.69 -21.61
C VAL A 176 38.57 6.00 -21.03
N TYR A 177 37.97 5.05 -21.74
CA TYR A 177 36.84 4.27 -21.22
C TYR A 177 37.22 3.43 -20.00
N LEU A 178 38.40 2.77 -20.01
CA LEU A 178 38.91 2.02 -18.86
C LEU A 178 39.15 2.93 -17.65
N GLN A 179 39.78 4.09 -17.85
CA GLN A 179 39.99 5.07 -16.77
C GLN A 179 38.66 5.60 -16.20
N ALA A 180 37.66 5.87 -17.04
CA ALA A 180 36.33 6.28 -16.59
C ALA A 180 35.64 5.17 -15.77
N TYR A 181 35.72 3.91 -16.22
CA TYR A 181 35.22 2.75 -15.49
C TYR A 181 35.91 2.59 -14.12
N CYS A 182 37.23 2.65 -14.06
CA CYS A 182 38.00 2.55 -12.81
C CYS A 182 37.65 3.68 -11.83
N ARG A 183 37.54 4.94 -12.29
CA ARG A 183 37.07 6.07 -11.46
C ARG A 183 35.65 5.81 -10.92
N GLY A 184 34.74 5.31 -11.75
CA GLY A 184 33.38 4.94 -11.34
C GLY A 184 33.33 3.79 -10.32
N CYS A 185 34.20 2.79 -10.44
CA CYS A 185 34.30 1.69 -9.47
C CYS A 185 34.83 2.16 -8.12
N LEU A 186 35.85 3.03 -8.11
CA LEU A 186 36.38 3.62 -6.87
C LEU A 186 35.33 4.52 -6.18
N ALA A 187 34.58 5.32 -6.95
CA ALA A 187 33.47 6.12 -6.41
C ALA A 187 32.36 5.26 -5.79
N ARG A 188 31.99 4.13 -6.42
CA ARG A 188 31.05 3.16 -5.85
C ARG A 188 31.57 2.54 -4.55
N ALA A 189 32.80 2.04 -4.53
CA ALA A 189 33.40 1.45 -3.34
C ALA A 189 33.41 2.42 -2.13
N VAL A 190 33.72 3.71 -2.36
CA VAL A 190 33.64 4.76 -1.32
C VAL A 190 32.21 5.02 -0.87
N LEU A 191 31.22 5.00 -1.79
CA LEU A 191 29.81 5.14 -1.44
C LEU A 191 29.29 3.95 -0.61
N ASP A 192 29.66 2.74 -0.98
CA ASP A 192 29.19 1.53 -0.31
C ASP A 192 29.83 1.36 1.08
N ALA A 193 31.10 1.74 1.26
CA ALA A 193 31.72 1.87 2.58
C ALA A 193 30.98 2.92 3.45
N ARG A 194 30.61 4.08 2.90
CA ARG A 194 29.80 5.09 3.61
C ARG A 194 28.40 4.57 3.97
N ARG A 195 27.77 3.81 3.09
CA ARG A 195 26.47 3.15 3.34
C ARG A 195 26.56 2.13 4.48
N GLN A 196 27.61 1.30 4.51
CA GLN A 196 27.86 0.34 5.58
C GLN A 196 28.04 1.04 6.94
N ILE A 197 28.85 2.11 6.99
CA ILE A 197 29.03 2.92 8.21
C ILE A 197 27.70 3.56 8.65
N ALA A 198 26.94 4.15 7.73
CA ALA A 198 25.64 4.77 8.05
C ALA A 198 24.60 3.74 8.53
N ALA A 199 24.62 2.52 7.98
CA ALA A 199 23.77 1.42 8.44
C ALA A 199 24.17 0.95 9.85
N ALA A 200 25.47 0.76 10.12
CA ALA A 200 25.98 0.39 11.44
C ALA A 200 25.60 1.43 12.50
N VAL A 201 25.87 2.72 12.26
CA VAL A 201 25.48 3.83 13.14
C VAL A 201 23.97 3.88 13.36
N SER A 202 23.16 3.55 12.35
CA SER A 202 21.70 3.48 12.48
C SER A 202 21.27 2.32 13.39
N VAL A 203 21.82 1.13 13.22
CA VAL A 203 21.56 -0.04 14.07
C VAL A 203 21.99 0.23 15.52
N GLU A 204 23.20 0.76 15.73
CA GLU A 204 23.68 1.16 17.06
C GLU A 204 22.75 2.19 17.73
N LYS A 205 22.30 3.21 16.99
CA LYS A 205 21.38 4.24 17.48
C LYS A 205 20.05 3.65 17.96
N TYR A 206 19.48 2.69 17.22
CA TYR A 206 18.26 2.01 17.63
C TYR A 206 18.49 1.05 18.80
N ALA A 207 19.59 0.30 18.81
CA ALA A 207 19.96 -0.59 19.91
C ALA A 207 20.17 0.16 21.22
N ARG A 208 21.01 1.21 21.23
CA ARG A 208 21.23 2.08 22.41
C ARG A 208 19.91 2.68 22.92
N ARG A 209 19.05 3.19 22.02
CA ARG A 209 17.72 3.70 22.38
C ARG A 209 16.82 2.63 23.02
N TRP A 210 16.89 1.38 22.53
CA TRP A 210 16.10 0.27 23.05
C TRP A 210 16.54 -0.13 24.46
N PHE A 211 17.86 -0.32 24.69
CA PHE A 211 18.40 -0.64 26.02
C PHE A 211 17.99 0.40 27.07
N CYS A 212 18.29 1.69 26.84
CA CYS A 212 17.94 2.75 27.80
C CYS A 212 16.42 2.85 28.05
N ARG A 213 15.58 2.52 27.05
CA ARG A 213 14.12 2.47 27.21
C ARG A 213 13.69 1.29 28.08
N CYS A 214 14.30 0.12 27.89
CA CYS A 214 14.01 -1.07 28.70
C CYS A 214 14.39 -0.88 30.17
N GLU A 215 15.57 -0.33 30.45
CA GLU A 215 16.02 0.02 31.80
C GLU A 215 15.08 1.04 32.47
N TYR A 216 14.74 2.14 31.76
CA TYR A 216 13.80 3.13 32.28
C TYR A 216 12.41 2.54 32.55
N LEU A 217 11.90 1.66 31.68
CA LEU A 217 10.60 1.01 31.89
C LEU A 217 10.62 0.04 33.08
N HIS A 218 11.72 -0.69 33.29
CA HIS A 218 11.90 -1.58 34.44
C HIS A 218 12.03 -0.82 35.76
N LEU A 219 12.75 0.30 35.78
CA LEU A 219 12.82 1.19 36.94
C LEU A 219 11.45 1.81 37.24
N ARG A 220 10.72 2.24 36.20
CA ARG A 220 9.37 2.80 36.32
C ARG A 220 8.33 1.78 36.83
N SER A 221 8.36 0.53 36.36
CA SER A 221 7.44 -0.50 36.85
C SER A 221 7.74 -0.84 38.31
N SER A 222 9.01 -0.99 38.68
CA SER A 222 9.44 -1.20 40.07
C SER A 222 8.99 -0.06 40.98
N ALA A 223 9.18 1.20 40.57
CA ALA A 223 8.71 2.36 41.32
C ALA A 223 7.17 2.39 41.49
N LEU A 224 6.40 2.00 40.46
CA LEU A 224 4.93 1.94 40.53
C LEU A 224 4.44 0.84 41.49
N VAL A 225 5.12 -0.31 41.55
CA VAL A 225 4.81 -1.39 42.50
C VAL A 225 5.12 -0.97 43.94
N ILE A 226 6.24 -0.28 44.17
CA ILE A 226 6.56 0.28 45.50
C ILE A 226 5.52 1.33 45.90
N GLN A 227 5.13 2.23 44.99
CA GLN A 227 4.11 3.26 45.26
C GLN A 227 2.73 2.68 45.55
N SER A 228 2.30 1.61 44.85
CA SER A 228 1.01 0.97 45.14
C SER A 228 1.03 0.25 46.49
N GLY A 229 2.13 -0.42 46.84
CA GLY A 229 2.34 -1.02 48.17
C GLY A 229 2.29 0.01 49.30
N VAL A 230 2.97 1.15 49.17
CA VAL A 230 2.93 2.23 50.16
C VAL A 230 1.52 2.82 50.31
N ARG A 231 0.81 3.08 49.20
CA ARG A 231 -0.59 3.56 49.25
C ARG A 231 -1.53 2.56 49.93
N TYR A 232 -1.34 1.26 49.69
CA TYR A 232 -2.10 0.19 50.35
C TYR A 232 -1.84 0.13 51.86
N ILE A 233 -0.58 0.23 52.30
CA ILE A 233 -0.22 0.27 53.73
C ILE A 233 -0.86 1.48 54.43
N LEU A 234 -0.78 2.67 53.83
CA LEU A 234 -1.40 3.89 54.36
C LEU A 234 -2.94 3.77 54.44
N ALA A 235 -3.57 3.14 53.44
CA ALA A 235 -5.01 2.88 53.45
C ALA A 235 -5.41 1.88 54.56
N ILE A 236 -4.61 0.83 54.79
CA ILE A 236 -4.83 -0.11 55.91
C ILE A 236 -4.63 0.58 57.26
N GLN A 237 -3.59 1.40 57.44
CA GLN A 237 -3.40 2.17 58.67
C GLN A 237 -4.61 3.05 58.96
N LYS A 238 -5.10 3.81 57.96
CA LYS A 238 -6.32 4.63 58.10
C LYS A 238 -7.56 3.78 58.44
N LEU A 239 -7.74 2.62 57.82
CA LEU A 239 -8.83 1.69 58.12
C LEU A 239 -8.73 1.12 59.55
N LEU A 240 -7.53 0.82 60.03
CA LEU A 240 -7.30 0.33 61.39
C LEU A 240 -7.57 1.41 62.44
N HIS A 241 -7.23 2.67 62.17
CA HIS A 241 -7.66 3.80 63.01
C HIS A 241 -9.20 3.90 63.05
N LEU A 242 -9.86 3.99 61.89
CA LEU A 242 -11.34 4.06 61.84
C LEU A 242 -12.03 2.85 62.51
N LYS A 243 -11.44 1.66 62.49
CA LYS A 243 -11.91 0.49 63.25
C LYS A 243 -11.74 0.66 64.77
N LYS A 244 -10.59 1.16 65.24
CA LYS A 244 -10.36 1.49 66.66
C LYS A 244 -11.34 2.57 67.14
N ASP A 245 -11.52 3.63 66.35
CA ASP A 245 -12.40 4.75 66.68
C ASP A 245 -13.86 4.30 66.76
N LYS A 246 -14.33 3.51 65.77
CA LYS A 246 -15.68 2.91 65.81
C LYS A 246 -15.87 1.96 67.00
N ALA A 247 -14.87 1.14 67.33
CA ALA A 247 -14.93 0.27 68.50
C ALA A 247 -14.98 1.08 69.81
N CYS A 248 -14.19 2.16 69.91
CA CYS A 248 -14.20 3.07 71.05
C CYS A 248 -15.58 3.72 71.21
N THR A 249 -16.16 4.26 70.14
CA THR A 249 -17.52 4.85 70.14
C THR A 249 -18.59 3.84 70.56
N VAL A 250 -18.53 2.58 70.10
CA VAL A 250 -19.46 1.52 70.52
C VAL A 250 -19.32 1.20 72.01
N ILE A 251 -18.10 1.05 72.52
CA ILE A 251 -17.83 0.79 73.94
C ILE A 251 -18.30 1.97 74.81
N GLN A 252 -18.01 3.21 74.41
CA GLN A 252 -18.47 4.42 75.10
C GLN A 252 -20.00 4.52 75.11
N ALA A 253 -20.66 4.27 73.97
CA ALA A 253 -22.12 4.30 73.86
C ALA A 253 -22.78 3.22 74.74
N TRP A 254 -22.25 2.00 74.74
CA TRP A 254 -22.76 0.91 75.56
C TRP A 254 -22.55 1.19 77.06
N TRP A 255 -21.41 1.76 77.46
CA TRP A 255 -21.17 2.19 78.84
C TRP A 255 -22.12 3.33 79.27
N ARG A 256 -22.32 4.35 78.44
CA ARG A 256 -23.25 5.46 78.69
C ARG A 256 -24.68 4.94 78.88
N MET A 257 -25.13 4.05 77.99
CA MET A 257 -26.43 3.38 78.09
C MET A 257 -26.54 2.53 79.36
N ARG A 258 -25.53 1.70 79.67
CA ARG A 258 -25.55 0.81 80.85
C ARG A 258 -25.54 1.60 82.16
N LYS A 259 -24.83 2.74 82.23
CA LYS A 259 -24.87 3.67 83.37
C LYS A 259 -26.29 4.19 83.61
N LEU A 260 -26.95 4.71 82.57
CA LEU A 260 -28.33 5.21 82.66
C LEU A 260 -29.33 4.10 83.02
N HIS A 261 -29.18 2.91 82.42
CA HIS A 261 -30.02 1.75 82.69
C HIS A 261 -29.92 1.30 84.16
N ASN A 262 -28.70 1.20 84.70
CA ASN A 262 -28.49 0.85 86.11
C ASN A 262 -29.13 1.87 87.05
N PHE A 263 -28.98 3.17 86.77
CA PHE A 263 -29.58 4.25 87.54
C PHE A 263 -31.11 4.17 87.51
N HIS A 264 -31.71 4.03 86.32
CA HIS A 264 -33.15 3.83 86.17
C HIS A 264 -33.66 2.55 86.87
N GLN A 265 -32.89 1.45 86.85
CA GLN A 265 -33.25 0.21 87.54
C GLN A 265 -33.20 0.36 89.07
N GLN A 266 -32.23 1.10 89.61
CA GLN A 266 -32.16 1.47 91.03
C GLN A 266 -33.36 2.35 91.45
N TYR A 267 -33.67 3.39 90.66
CA TYR A 267 -34.83 4.25 90.90
C TYR A 267 -36.14 3.47 90.82
N ARG A 268 -36.33 2.61 89.82
CA ARG A 268 -37.51 1.74 89.70
C ARG A 268 -37.65 0.83 90.93
N HIS A 269 -36.55 0.26 91.42
CA HIS A 269 -36.56 -0.60 92.61
C HIS A 269 -36.95 0.19 93.88
N ALA A 270 -36.36 1.37 94.09
CA ALA A 270 -36.70 2.26 95.19
C ALA A 270 -38.18 2.70 95.14
N THR A 271 -38.67 3.13 93.98
CA THR A 271 -40.08 3.49 93.77
C THR A 271 -41.03 2.33 94.03
N VAL A 272 -40.71 1.11 93.59
CA VAL A 272 -41.53 -0.09 93.89
C VAL A 272 -41.53 -0.41 95.38
N LEU A 273 -40.39 -0.30 96.08
CA LEU A 273 -40.34 -0.46 97.55
C LEU A 273 -41.21 0.60 98.24
N MET A 274 -41.09 1.88 97.87
CA MET A 274 -41.90 2.97 98.43
C MET A 274 -43.41 2.75 98.17
N GLN A 275 -43.79 2.33 96.96
CA GLN A 275 -45.17 1.96 96.63
C GLN A 275 -45.69 0.78 97.46
N CYS A 276 -44.88 -0.26 97.67
CA CYS A 276 -45.23 -1.40 98.51
C CYS A 276 -45.37 -1.02 99.98
N CYS A 277 -44.45 -0.20 100.52
CA CYS A 277 -44.57 0.37 101.86
C CYS A 277 -45.82 1.25 102.01
N TRP A 278 -46.17 2.05 101.00
CA TRP A 278 -47.39 2.86 101.00
C TRP A 278 -48.66 2.01 100.96
N ARG A 279 -48.73 1.00 100.09
CA ARG A 279 -49.83 0.00 100.07
C ARG A 279 -49.98 -0.68 101.44
N GLN A 280 -48.88 -1.09 102.07
CA GLN A 280 -48.91 -1.67 103.43
C GLN A 280 -49.37 -0.66 104.49
N LYS A 281 -48.96 0.62 104.38
CA LYS A 281 -49.41 1.71 105.28
C LYS A 281 -50.92 1.98 105.14
N LEU A 282 -51.46 1.93 103.92
CA LEU A 282 -52.90 2.03 103.65
C LEU A 282 -53.66 0.84 104.25
N ALA A 283 -53.21 -0.40 104.04
CA ALA A 283 -53.82 -1.59 104.65
C ALA A 283 -53.78 -1.53 106.20
N LYS A 284 -52.65 -1.10 106.78
CA LYS A 284 -52.50 -0.84 108.23
C LYS A 284 -53.33 0.35 108.74
N ARG A 285 -53.85 1.24 107.87
CA ARG A 285 -54.84 2.26 108.23
C ARG A 285 -56.25 1.67 108.17
N ALA A 286 -56.62 1.00 107.09
CA ALA A 286 -57.92 0.32 106.94
C ALA A 286 -58.20 -0.66 108.11
N LEU A 287 -57.22 -1.49 108.49
CA LEU A 287 -57.34 -2.39 109.64
C LEU A 287 -57.55 -1.65 110.97
N ARG A 288 -56.97 -0.46 111.15
CA ARG A 288 -57.18 0.36 112.36
C ARG A 288 -58.58 0.97 112.38
N ASN A 289 -59.08 1.47 111.25
CA ASN A 289 -60.45 1.97 111.14
C ASN A 289 -61.49 0.85 111.38
N LEU A 290 -61.25 -0.36 110.88
CA LEU A 290 -62.10 -1.51 111.19
C LEU A 290 -62.05 -1.90 112.67
N LYS A 291 -60.88 -1.78 113.33
CA LYS A 291 -60.77 -2.00 114.77
C LYS A 291 -61.46 -0.91 115.61
N SER A 292 -61.42 0.37 115.22
CA SER A 292 -62.17 1.40 115.96
C SER A 292 -63.68 1.20 115.85
N ALA A 293 -64.19 0.90 114.65
CA ALA A 293 -65.59 0.55 114.45
C ALA A 293 -66.01 -0.70 115.25
N ALA A 294 -65.12 -1.69 115.40
CA ALA A 294 -65.34 -2.86 116.26
C ALA A 294 -65.38 -2.50 117.77
N TYR A 295 -64.56 -1.56 118.23
CA TYR A 295 -64.62 -1.04 119.60
C TYR A 295 -65.88 -0.20 119.85
N GLU A 296 -66.28 0.65 118.90
CA GLU A 296 -67.51 1.46 118.98
C GLU A 296 -68.76 0.58 119.02
N THR A 297 -68.85 -0.44 118.17
CA THR A 297 -69.94 -1.43 118.20
C THR A 297 -69.91 -2.31 119.45
N GLY A 298 -68.73 -2.58 120.01
CA GLY A 298 -68.57 -3.20 121.34
C GLY A 298 -69.15 -2.32 122.46
N ALA A 299 -68.77 -1.04 122.50
CA ALA A 299 -69.26 -0.07 123.47
C ALA A 299 -70.78 0.15 123.37
N LEU A 300 -71.33 0.18 122.14
CA LEU A 300 -72.78 0.22 121.90
C LEU A 300 -73.49 -1.04 122.41
N ARG A 301 -72.87 -2.23 122.26
CA ARG A 301 -73.40 -3.49 122.81
C ARG A 301 -73.36 -3.50 124.34
N GLU A 302 -72.32 -2.96 124.98
CA GLU A 302 -72.28 -2.79 126.43
C GLU A 302 -73.32 -1.77 126.94
N ALA A 303 -73.52 -0.66 126.22
CA ALA A 303 -74.54 0.34 126.55
C ALA A 303 -75.95 -0.27 126.46
N LYS A 304 -76.23 -1.04 125.40
CA LYS A 304 -77.46 -1.82 125.26
C LYS A 304 -77.63 -2.81 126.44
N GLY A 305 -76.59 -3.58 126.75
CA GLY A 305 -76.61 -4.52 127.88
C GLY A 305 -76.68 -3.87 129.27
N LYS A 306 -76.43 -2.56 129.41
CA LYS A 306 -76.69 -1.78 130.63
C LYS A 306 -78.16 -1.33 130.67
N LEU A 307 -78.71 -0.84 129.55
CA LEU A 307 -80.13 -0.49 129.41
C LEU A 307 -81.05 -1.69 129.66
N GLU A 308 -80.68 -2.88 129.18
CA GLU A 308 -81.44 -4.12 129.40
C GLU A 308 -81.53 -4.47 130.90
N ARG A 309 -80.42 -4.39 131.65
CA ARG A 309 -80.43 -4.58 133.11
C ARG A 309 -81.22 -3.51 133.87
N SER A 310 -81.21 -2.26 133.40
CA SER A 310 -82.06 -1.21 133.96
C SER A 310 -83.56 -1.47 133.71
N LEU A 311 -83.92 -2.09 132.58
CA LEU A 311 -85.29 -2.50 132.26
C LEU A 311 -85.74 -3.66 133.16
N GLU A 312 -84.86 -4.63 133.42
CA GLU A 312 -85.10 -5.75 134.33
C GLU A 312 -85.36 -5.28 135.77
N ASP A 313 -84.53 -4.38 136.31
CA ASP A 313 -84.73 -3.77 137.64
C ASP A 313 -86.04 -2.96 137.70
N LEU A 314 -86.37 -2.16 136.68
CA LEU A 314 -87.65 -1.45 136.60
C LEU A 314 -88.86 -2.41 136.62
N THR A 315 -88.73 -3.54 135.93
CA THR A 315 -89.78 -4.59 135.87
C THR A 315 -89.92 -5.32 137.21
N LEU A 316 -88.82 -5.57 137.92
CA LEU A 316 -88.82 -6.09 139.29
C LEU A 316 -89.52 -5.13 140.26
N ARG A 317 -89.20 -3.82 140.21
CA ARG A 317 -89.86 -2.80 141.04
C ARG A 317 -91.36 -2.75 140.78
N PHE A 318 -91.79 -2.73 139.52
CA PHE A 318 -93.21 -2.73 139.14
C PHE A 318 -93.96 -3.99 139.62
N THR A 319 -93.35 -5.17 139.53
CA THR A 319 -93.98 -6.42 139.98
C THR A 319 -94.04 -6.55 141.50
N LEU A 320 -93.10 -5.96 142.24
CA LEU A 320 -93.16 -5.83 143.70
C LEU A 320 -94.27 -4.87 144.13
N GLU A 321 -94.36 -3.68 143.52
CA GLU A 321 -95.41 -2.71 143.81
C GLU A 321 -96.81 -3.26 143.53
N ARG A 322 -96.98 -4.02 142.43
CA ARG A 322 -98.24 -4.72 142.12
C ARG A 322 -98.63 -5.75 143.19
N ARG A 323 -97.68 -6.45 143.81
CA ARG A 323 -97.95 -7.39 144.92
C ARG A 323 -98.38 -6.65 146.20
N GLN A 324 -97.75 -5.51 146.50
CA GLN A 324 -98.11 -4.69 147.66
C GLN A 324 -99.54 -4.14 147.57
N ARG A 325 -100.01 -3.78 146.36
CA ARG A 325 -101.39 -3.30 146.15
C ARG A 325 -102.44 -4.40 146.41
N LEU A 326 -102.20 -5.63 145.94
CA LEU A 326 -103.13 -6.76 146.16
C LEU A 326 -103.29 -7.12 147.65
N ALA A 327 -102.18 -7.18 148.40
CA ALA A 327 -102.24 -7.41 149.85
C ALA A 327 -102.99 -6.28 150.61
N ALA A 328 -103.00 -5.07 150.05
CA ALA A 328 -103.75 -3.92 150.56
C ALA A 328 -105.20 -3.84 150.05
N GLU A 329 -105.69 -4.83 149.30
CA GLU A 329 -107.09 -4.97 148.89
C GLU A 329 -107.79 -6.06 149.71
N GLU A 330 -107.10 -7.18 149.99
CA GLU A 330 -107.61 -8.26 150.87
C GLU A 330 -107.86 -7.78 152.31
N SER A 331 -107.01 -6.89 152.84
CA SER A 331 -107.22 -6.31 154.18
C SER A 331 -108.49 -5.44 154.26
N LYS A 332 -108.81 -4.69 153.20
CA LYS A 332 -109.98 -3.79 153.15
C LYS A 332 -111.30 -4.57 153.06
N ALA A 333 -111.29 -5.74 152.42
CA ALA A 333 -112.49 -6.59 152.33
C ALA A 333 -113.01 -7.03 153.71
N LEU A 334 -112.11 -7.30 154.67
CA LEU A 334 -112.45 -7.64 156.06
C LEU A 334 -112.94 -6.45 156.90
N GLU A 335 -112.69 -5.22 156.44
CA GLU A 335 -112.99 -3.99 157.17
C GLU A 335 -114.34 -3.38 156.73
N ILE A 336 -114.68 -3.48 155.44
CA ILE A 336 -115.98 -3.07 154.87
C ILE A 336 -117.16 -3.79 155.56
N SER A 337 -116.99 -5.07 155.90
CA SER A 337 -118.00 -5.84 156.66
C SER A 337 -118.32 -5.27 158.05
N LYS A 338 -117.36 -4.58 158.67
CA LYS A 338 -117.53 -3.92 159.99
C LYS A 338 -118.09 -2.50 159.83
N LEU A 339 -117.63 -1.75 158.83
CA LEU A 339 -118.09 -0.39 158.55
C LEU A 339 -119.58 -0.33 158.17
N LEU A 340 -120.12 -1.38 157.52
CA LEU A 340 -121.56 -1.53 157.24
C LEU A 340 -122.47 -1.63 158.48
N LYS A 341 -121.91 -1.73 159.71
CA LYS A 341 -122.68 -1.65 160.97
C LYS A 341 -122.43 -0.38 161.79
N ILE A 342 -121.60 0.54 161.29
CA ILE A 342 -121.18 1.76 162.01
C ILE A 342 -121.50 3.02 161.19
N MET A 343 -121.50 2.95 159.86
CA MET A 343 -121.84 4.12 159.02
C MET A 343 -123.34 4.48 159.00
N GLU A 344 -124.24 3.62 159.47
CA GLU A 344 -125.66 3.99 159.64
C GLU A 344 -125.90 4.96 160.80
N SER A 345 -125.02 5.03 161.81
CA SER A 345 -125.16 5.92 162.97
C SER A 345 -124.44 7.27 162.84
N LEU A 346 -123.59 7.46 161.83
CA LEU A 346 -122.81 8.68 161.60
C LEU A 346 -123.16 9.34 160.24
N LYS A 347 -124.46 9.56 160.01
CA LYS A 347 -124.99 10.05 158.73
C LYS A 347 -125.01 11.58 158.58
N CYS A 348 -125.06 12.35 159.67
CA CYS A 348 -125.65 13.70 159.64
C CYS A 348 -124.84 14.88 160.22
N GLU A 349 -123.63 14.71 160.76
CA GLU A 349 -122.84 15.83 161.30
C GLU A 349 -121.32 15.68 161.03
N LEU A 350 -120.57 16.70 160.58
CA LEU A 350 -120.93 17.88 159.76
C LEU A 350 -119.65 18.47 159.10
N GLU A 351 -119.60 18.51 157.76
CA GLU A 351 -118.79 19.38 156.89
C GLU A 351 -117.23 19.50 156.95
N GLU A 352 -116.69 20.03 155.84
CA GLU A 352 -115.45 20.83 155.62
C GLU A 352 -114.09 20.54 156.35
N ALA A 353 -113.08 20.13 155.55
CA ALA A 353 -111.70 20.67 155.57
C ALA A 353 -110.92 20.34 154.25
N ARG A 354 -109.77 20.99 153.96
CA ARG A 354 -109.13 21.01 152.62
C ARG A 354 -107.58 21.04 152.58
N LYS A 355 -107.00 20.34 151.57
CA LYS A 355 -105.77 20.60 150.75
C LYS A 355 -104.35 20.64 151.40
N GLU A 356 -103.32 20.16 150.64
CA GLU A 356 -102.15 20.99 150.21
C GLU A 356 -101.27 20.40 149.04
N LYS A 357 -100.07 20.98 148.73
CA LYS A 357 -99.41 21.01 147.37
C LYS A 357 -97.91 21.48 147.37
N ASN A 358 -97.01 21.09 146.41
CA ASN A 358 -95.81 21.89 145.88
C ASN A 358 -94.81 21.18 144.88
N ASN A 359 -93.70 21.86 144.45
CA ASN A 359 -92.74 21.58 143.32
C ASN A 359 -91.21 21.89 143.62
N GLY A 360 -90.22 21.45 142.78
CA GLY A 360 -89.14 22.35 142.22
C GLY A 360 -87.59 22.03 142.17
N CYS A 361 -86.91 22.40 141.04
CA CYS A 361 -85.46 22.78 140.79
C CYS A 361 -84.29 21.71 140.87
N LYS A 362 -82.97 21.86 140.48
CA LYS A 362 -81.96 22.88 139.95
C LYS A 362 -80.90 22.15 139.00
N GLU A 363 -80.10 22.65 138.02
CA GLU A 363 -78.98 23.66 137.83
C GLU A 363 -77.51 23.20 138.19
N VAL A 364 -76.32 23.56 137.59
CA VAL A 364 -75.79 24.35 136.39
C VAL A 364 -74.22 24.16 136.16
N ALA A 365 -73.56 24.75 135.11
CA ALA A 365 -72.08 25.00 134.87
C ALA A 365 -71.23 23.95 134.05
N SER A 366 -70.00 24.13 133.45
CA SER A 366 -69.06 25.20 132.91
C SER A 366 -67.77 24.53 132.25
N MET A 367 -66.69 25.06 131.59
CA MET A 367 -66.19 26.34 130.97
C MET A 367 -64.86 26.21 130.11
N GLN A 368 -64.51 27.20 129.26
CA GLN A 368 -63.17 27.77 128.80
C GLN A 368 -62.16 27.23 127.69
N GLN A 369 -61.53 28.23 127.01
CA GLN A 369 -60.28 28.35 126.16
C GLN A 369 -60.23 27.69 124.73
N GLN A 370 -59.99 28.34 123.56
CA GLN A 370 -59.06 29.38 123.01
C GLN A 370 -57.61 28.90 122.70
N LEU A 371 -56.85 29.36 121.68
CA LEU A 371 -57.05 30.07 120.39
C LEU A 371 -55.73 29.99 119.54
N GLU A 372 -55.65 30.66 118.38
CA GLU A 372 -54.43 31.02 117.58
C GLU A 372 -53.78 29.99 116.59
N LEU A 373 -52.90 30.53 115.72
CA LEU A 373 -52.03 29.92 114.69
C LEU A 373 -52.77 29.14 113.56
N SER A 374 -53.16 29.77 112.44
CA SER A 374 -52.45 30.77 111.62
C SER A 374 -51.06 30.30 111.11
N ALA A 375 -50.99 29.06 110.58
CA ALA A 375 -49.73 28.45 110.12
C ALA A 375 -49.86 27.52 108.88
N LYS A 376 -50.99 27.51 108.15
CA LYS A 376 -51.22 26.56 107.04
C LYS A 376 -51.44 27.22 105.68
N ASP A 377 -52.19 28.31 105.62
CA ASP A 377 -52.58 28.92 104.33
C ASP A 377 -51.46 29.72 103.66
N GLN A 378 -50.38 30.04 104.40
CA GLN A 378 -49.15 30.61 103.85
C GLN A 378 -48.12 29.57 103.34
N GLN A 379 -48.33 28.26 103.54
CA GLN A 379 -47.40 27.24 103.05
C GLN A 379 -47.75 26.80 101.62
N VAL A 380 -49.02 26.47 101.38
CA VAL A 380 -49.50 25.96 100.08
C VAL A 380 -49.25 26.95 98.93
N LEU A 381 -49.32 28.26 99.20
CA LEU A 381 -48.99 29.30 98.23
C LEU A 381 -47.49 29.42 97.91
N ARG A 382 -46.59 29.07 98.83
CA ARG A 382 -45.13 29.06 98.58
C ARG A 382 -44.72 27.82 97.80
N ASP A 383 -45.27 26.66 98.18
CA ASP A 383 -44.95 25.38 97.52
C ASP A 383 -45.39 25.38 96.03
N ASN A 384 -46.55 26.01 95.73
CA ASN A 384 -47.01 26.20 94.36
C ASN A 384 -46.16 27.21 93.56
N LEU A 385 -45.62 28.26 94.19
CA LEU A 385 -44.71 29.19 93.52
C LEU A 385 -43.37 28.53 93.16
N ALA A 386 -42.83 27.67 94.04
CA ALA A 386 -41.61 26.92 93.77
C ALA A 386 -41.77 25.98 92.56
N GLN A 387 -42.89 25.27 92.43
CA GLN A 387 -43.17 24.45 91.25
C GLN A 387 -43.33 25.27 89.96
N ILE A 388 -43.87 26.49 90.05
CA ILE A 388 -43.96 27.42 88.91
C ILE A 388 -42.57 27.95 88.50
N GLU A 389 -41.63 28.11 89.43
CA GLU A 389 -40.24 28.48 89.11
C GLU A 389 -39.45 27.29 88.54
N GLU A 390 -39.60 26.08 89.07
CA GLU A 390 -38.97 24.88 88.51
C GLU A 390 -39.47 24.59 87.08
N LEU A 391 -40.79 24.67 86.85
CA LEU A 391 -41.39 24.57 85.52
C LEU A 391 -41.02 25.74 84.59
N LYS A 392 -40.73 26.93 85.11
CA LYS A 392 -40.16 28.05 84.33
C LYS A 392 -38.73 27.76 83.88
N MET A 393 -37.90 27.20 84.76
CA MET A 393 -36.51 26.81 84.45
C MET A 393 -36.46 25.67 83.44
N GLU A 394 -37.38 24.70 83.53
CA GLU A 394 -37.53 23.68 82.50
C GLU A 394 -38.06 24.28 81.18
N ASN A 395 -39.01 25.23 81.22
CA ASN A 395 -39.45 25.95 80.02
C ASN A 395 -38.33 26.79 79.38
N SER A 396 -37.45 27.42 80.14
CA SER A 396 -36.32 28.20 79.58
C SER A 396 -35.25 27.28 78.99
N SER A 397 -35.00 26.13 79.61
CA SER A 397 -34.16 25.04 79.07
C SER A 397 -34.72 24.47 77.75
N LEU A 398 -36.02 24.21 77.69
CA LEU A 398 -36.68 23.73 76.47
C LEU A 398 -36.77 24.81 75.39
N LYS A 399 -36.99 26.08 75.75
CA LYS A 399 -36.92 27.20 74.79
C LYS A 399 -35.51 27.41 74.25
N ALA A 400 -34.47 27.28 75.07
CA ALA A 400 -33.08 27.34 74.61
C ALA A 400 -32.79 26.23 73.60
N LYS A 401 -33.19 24.98 73.88
CA LYS A 401 -33.03 23.85 72.94
C LYS A 401 -33.88 23.95 71.69
N ASN A 402 -35.09 24.50 71.78
CA ASN A 402 -35.90 24.75 70.60
C ASN A 402 -35.27 25.85 69.73
N ALA A 403 -34.76 26.94 70.33
CA ALA A 403 -34.03 27.97 69.60
C ALA A 403 -32.72 27.43 68.98
N GLU A 404 -32.01 26.54 69.67
CA GLU A 404 -30.81 25.84 69.17
C GLU A 404 -31.15 24.93 67.97
N MET A 405 -32.20 24.12 68.05
CA MET A 405 -32.68 23.31 66.91
C MET A 405 -33.29 24.15 65.78
N GLU A 406 -33.98 25.25 66.08
CA GLU A 406 -34.47 26.21 65.07
C GLU A 406 -33.31 26.90 64.36
N GLN A 407 -32.21 27.20 65.07
CA GLN A 407 -30.99 27.72 64.47
C GLN A 407 -30.27 26.66 63.62
N GLU A 408 -30.09 25.42 64.10
CA GLU A 408 -29.54 24.33 63.29
C GLU A 408 -30.39 24.06 62.04
N LEU A 409 -31.72 24.12 62.15
CA LEU A 409 -32.64 23.96 61.02
C LEU A 409 -32.57 25.15 60.05
N LEU A 410 -32.40 26.38 60.55
CA LEU A 410 -32.15 27.56 59.72
C LEU A 410 -30.78 27.53 59.03
N GLU A 411 -29.74 26.99 59.67
CA GLU A 411 -28.41 26.83 59.06
C GLU A 411 -28.39 25.67 58.05
N ALA A 412 -29.15 24.58 58.30
CA ALA A 412 -29.43 23.54 57.32
C ALA A 412 -30.24 24.07 56.13
N GLN A 413 -31.26 24.89 56.36
CA GLN A 413 -32.03 25.53 55.28
C GLN A 413 -31.18 26.54 54.50
N LYS A 414 -30.35 27.37 55.16
CA LYS A 414 -29.43 28.30 54.49
C LYS A 414 -28.40 27.57 53.66
N SER A 415 -27.72 26.55 54.19
CA SER A 415 -26.74 25.77 53.42
C SER A 415 -27.38 24.98 52.26
N SER A 416 -28.64 24.56 52.39
CA SER A 416 -29.44 24.02 51.28
C SER A 416 -29.76 25.11 50.23
N HIS A 417 -30.19 26.30 50.68
CA HIS A 417 -30.49 27.44 49.81
C HIS A 417 -29.24 27.95 49.06
N ASP A 418 -28.12 28.13 49.74
CA ASP A 418 -26.82 28.45 49.15
C ASP A 418 -26.40 27.43 48.07
N ASN A 419 -26.73 26.15 48.27
CA ASN A 419 -26.43 25.10 47.29
C ASN A 419 -27.40 25.12 46.12
N MET A 420 -28.68 25.44 46.34
CA MET A 420 -29.65 25.71 45.28
C MET A 420 -29.29 26.98 44.48
N ASP A 421 -28.81 28.04 45.12
CA ASP A 421 -28.36 29.27 44.45
C ASP A 421 -27.07 29.05 43.65
N LYS A 422 -26.14 28.22 44.14
CA LYS A 422 -24.99 27.75 43.33
C LYS A 422 -25.47 26.93 42.13
N LEU A 423 -26.48 26.08 42.31
CA LEU A 423 -27.05 25.25 41.23
C LEU A 423 -27.77 26.11 40.18
N HIS A 424 -28.60 27.07 40.59
CA HIS A 424 -29.19 28.09 39.73
C HIS A 424 -28.13 29.06 39.15
N GLY A 425 -26.98 29.25 39.80
CA GLY A 425 -25.83 29.95 39.24
C GLY A 425 -25.20 29.19 38.08
N VAL A 426 -25.00 27.87 38.24
CA VAL A 426 -24.55 26.96 37.17
C VAL A 426 -25.59 26.89 36.04
N GLU A 427 -26.89 26.85 36.38
CA GLU A 427 -27.99 26.84 35.41
C GLU A 427 -28.09 28.15 34.62
N ARG A 428 -27.97 29.31 35.28
CA ARG A 428 -27.86 30.62 34.61
C ARG A 428 -26.61 30.69 33.74
N ASN A 429 -25.47 30.15 34.18
CA ASN A 429 -24.26 30.09 33.35
C ASN A 429 -24.45 29.17 32.12
N TYR A 430 -25.16 28.05 32.26
CA TYR A 430 -25.51 27.17 31.15
C TYR A 430 -26.48 27.83 30.16
N LEU A 431 -27.51 28.51 30.66
CA LEU A 431 -28.46 29.27 29.85
C LEU A 431 -27.78 30.47 29.16
N TYR A 432 -26.90 31.19 29.86
CA TYR A 432 -26.08 32.27 29.29
C TYR A 432 -25.11 31.74 28.23
N LEU A 433 -24.51 30.57 28.41
CA LEU A 433 -23.66 29.94 27.40
C LEU A 433 -24.48 29.46 26.19
N ARG A 434 -25.71 28.98 26.42
CA ARG A 434 -26.67 28.59 25.37
C ARG A 434 -27.17 29.79 24.57
N ASP A 435 -27.51 30.89 25.23
CA ASP A 435 -27.91 32.13 24.57
C ASP A 435 -26.71 32.84 23.93
N ASN A 436 -25.49 32.68 24.43
CA ASN A 436 -24.28 33.12 23.70
C ASN A 436 -24.04 32.27 22.45
N LEU A 437 -24.21 30.95 22.53
CA LEU A 437 -24.17 30.08 21.34
C LEU A 437 -25.26 30.49 20.35
N LYS A 438 -26.49 30.74 20.81
CA LYS A 438 -27.58 31.20 19.95
C LYS A 438 -27.31 32.58 19.37
N ASN A 439 -26.78 33.54 20.14
CA ASN A 439 -26.36 34.85 19.62
C ASN A 439 -25.15 34.76 18.68
N LEU A 440 -24.37 33.68 18.72
CA LEU A 440 -23.32 33.38 17.74
C LEU A 440 -23.89 32.71 16.49
N GLU A 441 -24.86 31.80 16.61
CA GLU A 441 -25.64 31.26 15.50
C GLU A 441 -26.40 32.39 14.78
N ASP A 442 -27.12 33.23 15.52
CA ASP A 442 -27.84 34.41 15.00
C ASP A 442 -26.86 35.46 14.43
N LYS A 443 -25.61 35.56 14.92
CA LYS A 443 -24.57 36.39 14.26
C LYS A 443 -24.01 35.73 13.01
N ILE A 444 -23.88 34.41 12.97
CA ILE A 444 -23.44 33.68 11.77
C ILE A 444 -24.51 33.80 10.69
N THR A 445 -25.80 33.63 11.00
CA THR A 445 -26.87 33.85 10.01
C THR A 445 -26.91 35.30 9.55
N ASN A 446 -26.79 36.30 10.43
CA ASN A 446 -26.69 37.71 10.01
C ASN A 446 -25.44 37.98 9.14
N LEU A 447 -24.29 37.33 9.40
CA LEU A 447 -23.07 37.45 8.57
C LEU A 447 -23.13 36.63 7.27
N GLU A 448 -23.91 35.56 7.23
CA GLU A 448 -24.23 34.78 6.02
C GLU A 448 -25.23 35.55 5.14
N ASP A 449 -26.25 36.18 5.74
CA ASP A 449 -27.19 37.09 5.07
C ASP A 449 -26.49 38.37 4.59
N GLU A 450 -25.58 38.95 5.39
CA GLU A 450 -24.73 40.06 4.93
C GLU A 450 -23.77 39.62 3.82
N ASN A 451 -23.25 38.37 3.84
CA ASN A 451 -22.53 37.79 2.71
C ASN A 451 -23.44 37.61 1.47
N HIS A 452 -24.69 37.19 1.64
CA HIS A 452 -25.65 37.08 0.56
C HIS A 452 -25.99 38.45 -0.03
N LEU A 453 -26.13 39.48 0.81
CA LEU A 453 -26.41 40.86 0.40
C LEU A 453 -25.17 41.53 -0.24
N LEU A 454 -23.95 41.20 0.23
CA LEU A 454 -22.70 41.58 -0.44
C LEU A 454 -22.52 40.87 -1.79
N ARG A 455 -22.89 39.58 -1.90
CA ARG A 455 -22.94 38.86 -3.19
C ARG A 455 -24.00 39.44 -4.12
N GLN A 456 -25.13 39.89 -3.59
CA GLN A 456 -26.19 40.57 -4.35
C GLN A 456 -25.73 41.95 -4.85
N LYS A 457 -24.99 42.71 -4.04
CA LYS A 457 -24.30 43.96 -4.46
C LYS A 457 -23.16 43.71 -5.45
N ALA A 458 -22.45 42.57 -5.35
CA ALA A 458 -21.45 42.17 -6.35
C ALA A 458 -22.08 41.79 -7.71
N LEU A 459 -23.36 41.41 -7.72
CA LEU A 459 -24.13 41.12 -8.94
C LEU A 459 -24.77 42.36 -9.59
N SER A 460 -24.76 43.54 -8.94
CA SER A 460 -25.33 44.77 -9.49
C SER A 460 -24.39 45.59 -10.39
N LEU A 461 -23.45 44.92 -11.08
CA LEU A 461 -22.59 45.51 -12.12
C LEU A 461 -22.57 44.65 -13.39
N SER A 462 -23.58 44.86 -14.23
CA SER A 462 -23.54 44.61 -15.68
C SER A 462 -22.65 45.70 -16.35
N PRO A 463 -22.16 45.58 -17.62
CA PRO A 463 -22.87 44.91 -18.71
C PRO A 463 -22.12 44.27 -19.90
N ARG A 464 -22.91 43.53 -20.70
CA ARG A 464 -22.89 43.31 -22.17
C ARG A 464 -22.42 41.97 -22.76
N HIS A 465 -23.42 41.32 -23.34
CA HIS A 465 -23.45 40.67 -24.68
C HIS A 465 -22.89 39.23 -24.82
N SER A 466 -23.50 38.34 -25.61
CA SER A 466 -24.85 38.38 -26.22
C SER A 466 -25.26 37.05 -26.88
N ARG A 467 -26.59 36.76 -26.88
CA ARG A 467 -27.31 35.81 -27.78
C ARG A 467 -26.98 34.31 -27.58
N THR A 468 -27.91 33.35 -27.70
CA THR A 468 -29.39 33.33 -27.84
C THR A 468 -29.88 31.98 -27.23
N MET A 469 -30.98 31.89 -26.48
CA MET A 469 -32.39 31.66 -26.94
C MET A 469 -32.53 30.41 -27.83
N GLU A 470 -33.48 29.49 -27.68
CA GLU A 470 -34.73 29.36 -26.85
C GLU A 470 -35.17 27.86 -26.90
N SER A 471 -36.18 27.31 -26.19
CA SER A 471 -37.15 27.80 -25.18
C SER A 471 -37.70 26.65 -24.29
N SER A 472 -38.23 27.08 -23.13
CA SER A 472 -38.99 26.43 -22.03
C SER A 472 -40.28 25.64 -22.42
N PRO A 473 -41.08 25.08 -21.47
CA PRO A 473 -40.80 24.21 -20.29
C PRO A 473 -41.90 23.09 -20.11
N LEU A 474 -42.35 22.84 -18.86
CA LEU A 474 -43.48 22.00 -18.37
C LEU A 474 -43.13 20.51 -18.11
N LYS A 475 -43.61 19.83 -17.04
CA LYS A 475 -44.39 20.26 -15.85
C LYS A 475 -44.29 19.22 -14.70
N LEU A 476 -44.72 19.64 -13.50
CA LEU A 476 -45.22 18.82 -12.37
C LEU A 476 -44.24 17.91 -11.59
N ALA A 477 -44.27 18.04 -10.26
CA ALA A 477 -43.85 17.02 -9.30
C ALA A 477 -45.02 16.05 -9.01
N PRO A 478 -44.77 14.92 -8.31
CA PRO A 478 -44.93 14.98 -6.85
C PRO A 478 -43.87 14.20 -6.03
N LEU A 479 -43.86 14.47 -4.73
CA LEU A 479 -43.23 13.67 -3.67
C LEU A 479 -43.89 12.26 -3.58
N PRO A 480 -43.22 11.20 -3.07
CA PRO A 480 -42.83 11.16 -1.65
C PRO A 480 -41.53 10.41 -1.24
N HIS A 481 -41.03 10.78 -0.05
CA HIS A 481 -40.35 9.93 0.96
C HIS A 481 -39.10 9.12 0.56
N ASN A 482 -37.93 9.53 1.08
CA ASN A 482 -37.33 8.83 2.24
C ASN A 482 -36.18 9.65 2.89
N LEU A 483 -36.13 9.65 4.23
CA LEU A 483 -35.26 10.54 5.04
C LEU A 483 -33.98 9.83 5.54
N THR A 484 -33.15 9.35 4.61
CA THR A 484 -31.95 8.53 4.97
C THR A 484 -30.62 8.98 4.36
N GLU A 485 -30.60 9.92 3.40
CA GLU A 485 -29.37 10.28 2.67
C GLU A 485 -28.74 11.62 3.09
N ILE A 486 -29.54 12.63 3.43
CA ILE A 486 -29.05 14.02 3.59
C ILE A 486 -28.03 14.17 4.73
N ARG A 487 -28.04 13.29 5.74
CA ARG A 487 -27.01 13.26 6.81
C ARG A 487 -25.62 12.77 6.37
N ARG A 488 -25.45 12.24 5.15
CA ARG A 488 -24.12 11.81 4.64
C ARG A 488 -23.35 12.88 3.86
N SER A 489 -24.01 13.87 3.25
CA SER A 489 -23.36 14.72 2.24
C SER A 489 -22.38 15.76 2.79
N ARG A 490 -22.65 16.39 3.96
CA ARG A 490 -21.77 17.43 4.52
C ARG A 490 -20.55 16.91 5.29
N MET A 491 -20.64 15.76 5.96
CA MET A 491 -19.50 15.17 6.70
C MET A 491 -18.48 14.43 5.82
N ASN A 492 -18.78 14.26 4.52
CA ASN A 492 -17.91 13.55 3.59
C ASN A 492 -16.86 14.47 2.94
N SER A 493 -17.15 15.75 2.71
CA SER A 493 -16.31 16.64 1.90
C SER A 493 -14.88 16.80 2.42
N GLU A 494 -14.70 17.10 3.72
CA GLU A 494 -13.38 17.26 4.34
C GLU A 494 -12.59 15.94 4.33
N ARG A 495 -13.28 14.80 4.53
CA ARG A 495 -12.66 13.47 4.46
C ARG A 495 -12.21 13.09 3.05
N HIS A 496 -12.94 13.55 2.03
CA HIS A 496 -12.56 13.29 0.64
C HIS A 496 -11.21 13.94 0.31
N GLU A 497 -10.90 15.12 0.83
CA GLU A 497 -9.57 15.73 0.64
C GLU A 497 -8.44 14.88 1.28
N GLU A 498 -8.61 14.41 2.52
CA GLU A 498 -7.66 13.48 3.15
C GLU A 498 -7.50 12.15 2.37
N TYR A 499 -8.58 11.64 1.77
CA TYR A 499 -8.54 10.41 0.95
C TYR A 499 -7.83 10.65 -0.38
N HIS A 500 -8.08 11.80 -1.03
CA HIS A 500 -7.42 12.20 -2.27
C HIS A 500 -5.93 12.44 -2.04
N GLU A 501 -5.52 13.08 -0.94
CA GLU A 501 -4.10 13.27 -0.62
C GLU A 501 -3.38 11.94 -0.36
N LEU A 502 -3.99 11.04 0.43
CA LEU A 502 -3.42 9.70 0.70
C LEU A 502 -3.24 8.91 -0.60
N LEU A 503 -4.28 8.86 -1.45
CA LEU A 503 -4.20 8.18 -2.75
C LEU A 503 -3.15 8.82 -3.67
N GLN A 504 -3.05 10.15 -3.69
CA GLN A 504 -2.06 10.85 -4.51
C GLN A 504 -0.62 10.54 -4.06
N ARG A 505 -0.36 10.46 -2.76
CA ARG A 505 0.93 9.97 -2.22
C ARG A 505 1.18 8.51 -2.62
N CYS A 506 0.21 7.62 -2.42
CA CYS A 506 0.31 6.20 -2.84
C CYS A 506 0.53 5.97 -4.35
N ILE A 507 0.21 6.95 -5.20
CA ILE A 507 0.37 6.87 -6.66
C ILE A 507 1.63 7.60 -7.15
N ARG A 508 2.13 8.62 -6.42
CA ARG A 508 3.33 9.39 -6.78
C ARG A 508 4.62 8.88 -6.13
N ASP A 509 4.55 8.38 -4.91
CA ASP A 509 5.70 7.82 -4.21
C ASP A 509 5.95 6.38 -4.71
N ASP A 510 7.21 5.99 -4.93
CA ASP A 510 7.54 4.58 -5.15
C ASP A 510 7.36 3.79 -3.85
N MET A 511 6.31 2.97 -3.81
CA MET A 511 5.96 2.12 -2.67
C MET A 511 6.67 0.76 -2.74
N GLY A 512 7.32 0.45 -3.87
CA GLY A 512 8.08 -0.76 -4.13
C GLY A 512 7.27 -2.07 -4.04
N PHE A 513 8.03 -3.15 -3.82
CA PHE A 513 7.53 -4.51 -3.69
C PHE A 513 7.96 -5.12 -2.35
N LYS A 514 7.08 -5.90 -1.72
CA LYS A 514 7.41 -6.66 -0.51
C LYS A 514 7.14 -8.15 -0.72
N LYS A 515 8.18 -8.99 -0.60
CA LYS A 515 8.13 -10.44 -0.88
C LYS A 515 7.47 -10.76 -2.24
N GLY A 516 7.83 -10.01 -3.29
CA GLY A 516 7.25 -10.16 -4.63
C GLY A 516 5.87 -9.52 -4.85
N ARG A 517 5.23 -8.95 -3.82
CA ARG A 517 3.89 -8.34 -3.94
C ARG A 517 3.98 -6.83 -4.16
N PRO A 518 3.28 -6.25 -5.17
CA PRO A 518 3.25 -4.80 -5.41
C PRO A 518 2.48 -4.08 -4.30
N VAL A 519 3.13 -3.11 -3.66
CA VAL A 519 2.64 -2.56 -2.38
C VAL A 519 1.55 -1.51 -2.57
N ALA A 520 1.67 -0.61 -3.56
CA ALA A 520 0.68 0.44 -3.80
C ALA A 520 -0.69 -0.15 -4.14
N ALA A 521 -0.76 -1.15 -5.03
CA ALA A 521 -1.99 -1.87 -5.36
C ALA A 521 -2.73 -2.41 -4.13
N CYS A 522 -2.00 -3.05 -3.21
CA CYS A 522 -2.57 -3.64 -2.00
C CYS A 522 -3.02 -2.58 -0.98
N VAL A 523 -2.29 -1.47 -0.87
CA VAL A 523 -2.68 -0.33 -0.02
C VAL A 523 -3.93 0.36 -0.58
N ILE A 524 -3.95 0.67 -1.88
CA ILE A 524 -5.10 1.29 -2.57
C ILE A 524 -6.35 0.41 -2.41
N TYR A 525 -6.25 -0.91 -2.59
CA TYR A 525 -7.37 -1.82 -2.37
C TYR A 525 -7.85 -1.81 -0.91
N LYS A 526 -6.95 -1.86 0.08
CA LYS A 526 -7.32 -1.76 1.51
C LYS A 526 -7.98 -0.42 1.86
N CYS A 527 -7.56 0.68 1.26
CA CYS A 527 -8.20 1.99 1.40
C CYS A 527 -9.64 1.98 0.84
N LEU A 528 -9.82 1.56 -0.42
CA LEU A 528 -11.13 1.50 -1.07
C LEU A 528 -12.13 0.57 -0.33
N LEU A 529 -11.62 -0.54 0.22
CA LEU A 529 -12.40 -1.46 1.05
C LEU A 529 -12.80 -0.83 2.39
N HIS A 530 -11.84 -0.27 3.13
CA HIS A 530 -12.10 0.36 4.44
C HIS A 530 -13.02 1.59 4.34
N TRP A 531 -12.94 2.35 3.24
CA TRP A 531 -13.82 3.49 2.98
C TRP A 531 -15.17 3.11 2.34
N GLY A 532 -15.44 1.82 2.10
CA GLY A 532 -16.72 1.34 1.55
C GLY A 532 -17.01 1.75 0.10
N VAL A 533 -16.00 2.17 -0.66
CA VAL A 533 -16.18 2.84 -1.96
C VAL A 533 -16.77 1.92 -3.03
N PHE A 534 -16.59 0.60 -2.90
CA PHE A 534 -17.14 -0.40 -3.82
C PHE A 534 -18.67 -0.53 -3.73
N GLU A 535 -19.27 -0.16 -2.59
CA GLU A 535 -20.73 -0.21 -2.35
C GLU A 535 -21.41 1.14 -2.61
N ALA A 536 -20.64 2.20 -2.91
CA ALA A 536 -21.15 3.55 -3.10
C ALA A 536 -21.86 3.72 -4.45
N GLU A 537 -23.04 4.35 -4.45
CA GLU A 537 -23.80 4.60 -5.68
C GLU A 537 -23.23 5.77 -6.52
N ARG A 538 -22.46 6.67 -5.90
CA ARG A 538 -21.71 7.76 -6.55
C ARG A 538 -20.39 7.99 -5.84
N THR A 539 -19.31 8.15 -6.59
CA THR A 539 -17.96 8.43 -6.07
C THR A 539 -17.06 8.98 -7.17
N THR A 540 -16.21 9.96 -6.87
CA THR A 540 -15.17 10.51 -7.75
C THR A 540 -13.79 9.87 -7.52
N ILE A 541 -13.67 9.02 -6.49
CA ILE A 541 -12.39 8.44 -6.04
C ILE A 541 -11.80 7.51 -7.12
N PHE A 542 -12.65 6.77 -7.84
CA PHE A 542 -12.23 5.88 -8.91
C PHE A 542 -11.62 6.65 -10.09
N ASP A 543 -12.33 7.66 -10.61
CA ASP A 543 -11.81 8.51 -11.68
C ASP A 543 -10.52 9.23 -11.26
N PHE A 544 -10.44 9.69 -10.00
CA PHE A 544 -9.21 10.29 -9.46
C PHE A 544 -8.01 9.33 -9.45
N ILE A 545 -8.22 8.05 -9.10
CA ILE A 545 -7.15 7.03 -9.15
C ILE A 545 -6.70 6.83 -10.60
N ILE A 546 -7.64 6.60 -11.53
CA ILE A 546 -7.32 6.40 -12.95
C ILE A 546 -6.63 7.62 -13.56
N GLN A 547 -7.06 8.83 -13.21
CA GLN A 547 -6.42 10.08 -13.65
C GLN A 547 -5.01 10.23 -13.08
N ASN A 548 -4.78 10.03 -11.78
CA ASN A 548 -3.43 10.16 -11.21
C ASN A 548 -2.47 9.12 -11.80
N ILE A 549 -2.89 7.85 -11.96
CA ILE A 549 -2.10 6.83 -12.67
C ILE A 549 -1.77 7.32 -14.10
N ASN A 550 -2.78 7.79 -14.85
CA ASN A 550 -2.58 8.35 -16.20
C ASN A 550 -1.80 9.67 -16.27
N THR A 551 -1.48 10.32 -15.14
CA THR A 551 -0.52 11.44 -15.09
C THR A 551 0.90 10.99 -14.79
N VAL A 552 1.10 9.98 -13.93
CA VAL A 552 2.42 9.39 -13.68
C VAL A 552 2.97 8.70 -14.95
N LEU A 553 2.09 8.02 -15.69
CA LEU A 553 2.35 7.42 -17.01
C LEU A 553 2.64 8.43 -18.14
N LYS A 554 2.71 9.74 -17.87
CA LYS A 554 3.08 10.79 -18.83
C LYS A 554 4.40 11.49 -18.50
N THR A 555 5.13 11.02 -17.48
CA THR A 555 6.41 11.62 -17.07
C THR A 555 7.57 11.00 -17.86
N GLU A 556 8.59 11.80 -18.17
CA GLU A 556 9.63 11.49 -19.17
C GLU A 556 10.52 10.28 -18.84
N ASN A 557 10.49 9.79 -17.59
CA ASN A 557 11.19 8.57 -17.16
C ASN A 557 10.37 7.31 -17.42
N GLU A 558 9.94 7.09 -18.67
CA GLU A 558 9.00 6.01 -19.03
C GLU A 558 9.49 4.61 -18.61
N ASN A 559 10.80 4.36 -18.63
CA ASN A 559 11.40 3.05 -18.36
C ASN A 559 10.94 2.47 -17.01
N ASP A 560 11.49 2.95 -15.89
CA ASP A 560 11.24 2.40 -14.53
C ASP A 560 9.74 2.42 -14.15
N ILE A 561 8.98 3.39 -14.68
CA ILE A 561 7.60 3.68 -14.29
C ILE A 561 6.60 2.68 -14.92
N LEU A 562 6.81 2.26 -16.17
CA LEU A 562 5.81 1.47 -16.90
C LEU A 562 5.64 0.05 -16.31
N PRO A 563 6.68 -0.78 -16.05
CA PRO A 563 6.49 -2.11 -15.45
C PRO A 563 6.00 -2.07 -14.00
N TYR A 564 6.42 -1.07 -13.22
CA TYR A 564 5.90 -0.85 -11.87
C TYR A 564 4.38 -0.68 -11.90
N TRP A 565 3.86 0.14 -12.82
CA TRP A 565 2.42 0.33 -12.98
C TRP A 565 1.72 -0.84 -13.66
N LEU A 566 2.39 -1.60 -14.53
CA LEU A 566 1.83 -2.86 -15.06
C LEU A 566 1.57 -3.85 -13.92
N ALA A 567 2.56 -4.07 -13.04
CA ALA A 567 2.44 -4.99 -11.91
C ALA A 567 1.43 -4.50 -10.85
N ASN A 568 1.40 -3.19 -10.55
CA ASN A 568 0.41 -2.64 -9.62
C ASN A 568 -1.01 -2.65 -10.18
N ALA A 569 -1.21 -2.29 -11.46
CA ALA A 569 -2.53 -2.31 -12.09
C ALA A 569 -3.08 -3.73 -12.24
N SER A 570 -2.25 -4.71 -12.64
CA SER A 570 -2.67 -6.12 -12.72
C SER A 570 -3.04 -6.67 -11.35
N ALA A 571 -2.21 -6.43 -10.32
CA ALA A 571 -2.52 -6.86 -8.95
C ALA A 571 -3.83 -6.25 -8.40
N LEU A 572 -4.06 -4.96 -8.64
CA LEU A 572 -5.30 -4.30 -8.25
C LEU A 572 -6.51 -4.89 -9.02
N LEU A 573 -6.36 -5.16 -10.32
CA LEU A 573 -7.41 -5.77 -11.13
C LEU A 573 -7.74 -7.20 -10.67
N CYS A 574 -6.74 -8.01 -10.32
CA CYS A 574 -6.93 -9.35 -9.74
C CYS A 574 -7.64 -9.30 -8.38
N LEU A 575 -7.29 -8.35 -7.51
CA LEU A 575 -7.97 -8.12 -6.23
C LEU A 575 -9.44 -7.73 -6.43
N LEU A 576 -9.74 -6.83 -7.37
CA LEU A 576 -11.12 -6.47 -7.73
C LEU A 576 -11.88 -7.69 -8.29
N GLN A 577 -11.29 -8.43 -9.24
CA GLN A 577 -11.94 -9.54 -9.93
C GLN A 577 -12.26 -10.74 -9.02
N ARG A 578 -11.41 -11.02 -8.03
CA ARG A 578 -11.63 -12.12 -7.06
C ARG A 578 -12.64 -11.78 -5.96
N ASN A 579 -12.76 -10.50 -5.56
CA ASN A 579 -13.52 -10.11 -4.37
C ASN A 579 -14.87 -9.41 -4.66
N LEU A 580 -15.03 -8.75 -5.81
CA LEU A 580 -16.28 -8.09 -6.19
C LEU A 580 -17.28 -9.09 -6.80
N ARG A 581 -18.51 -9.11 -6.30
CA ARG A 581 -19.64 -9.77 -6.97
C ARG A 581 -20.44 -8.76 -7.79
N SER A 582 -20.74 -9.10 -9.03
CA SER A 582 -21.74 -8.39 -9.83
C SER A 582 -23.13 -8.95 -9.57
N LYS A 583 -24.10 -8.07 -9.32
CA LYS A 583 -25.52 -8.41 -9.50
C LYS A 583 -25.84 -8.27 -10.98
N GLY A 584 -26.09 -9.39 -11.65
CA GLY A 584 -26.40 -9.44 -13.08
C GLY A 584 -27.74 -8.75 -13.37
N PHE A 585 -27.71 -7.46 -13.69
CA PHE A 585 -28.87 -6.71 -14.14
C PHE A 585 -29.03 -6.88 -15.65
N ILE A 586 -29.83 -7.88 -16.07
CA ILE A 586 -30.75 -7.92 -17.22
C ILE A 586 -31.22 -9.39 -17.38
N THR A 587 -32.34 -9.70 -16.75
CA THR A 587 -33.36 -10.64 -17.27
C THR A 587 -34.72 -10.03 -16.97
N ALA A 588 -35.65 -10.12 -17.92
CA ALA A 588 -36.98 -9.51 -17.79
C ALA A 588 -37.89 -10.35 -16.88
N PRO A 589 -38.87 -9.74 -16.18
CA PRO A 589 -39.78 -10.47 -15.29
C PRO A 589 -40.81 -11.31 -16.06
N SER A 590 -40.46 -12.54 -16.40
CA SER A 590 -41.40 -13.55 -16.90
C SER A 590 -42.37 -13.98 -15.80
N ARG A 591 -43.66 -13.69 -15.97
CA ARG A 591 -44.72 -14.17 -15.07
C ARG A 591 -44.89 -15.69 -15.16
N SER A 592 -44.73 -16.38 -14.04
CA SER A 592 -45.46 -17.62 -13.75
C SER A 592 -45.65 -17.77 -12.24
N SER A 593 -46.74 -18.41 -11.83
CA SER A 593 -47.22 -18.46 -10.45
C SER A 593 -47.21 -19.88 -9.91
N SER A 594 -46.64 -20.10 -8.72
CA SER A 594 -47.22 -20.95 -7.66
C SER A 594 -46.33 -21.08 -6.42
N ASP A 595 -46.87 -20.70 -5.25
CA ASP A 595 -46.53 -21.27 -3.93
C ASP A 595 -47.15 -22.70 -3.79
N PRO A 596 -46.86 -23.52 -2.74
CA PRO A 596 -46.19 -23.21 -1.45
C PRO A 596 -45.12 -24.23 -0.95
N HIS A 597 -44.56 -23.91 0.22
CA HIS A 597 -43.83 -24.73 1.22
C HIS A 597 -43.82 -26.27 1.12
N LEU A 598 -42.62 -26.90 1.32
CA LEU A 598 -42.35 -27.93 2.37
C LEU A 598 -40.87 -28.45 2.39
N CYS A 599 -40.57 -29.29 3.40
CA CYS A 599 -39.36 -30.08 3.76
C CYS A 599 -38.19 -30.23 2.75
N GLU A 600 -36.90 -30.18 3.13
CA GLU A 600 -36.12 -30.83 4.22
C GLU A 600 -35.50 -32.21 3.84
N LYS A 601 -34.15 -32.28 3.91
CA LYS A 601 -33.24 -33.45 3.96
C LYS A 601 -33.05 -34.35 2.73
N ALA A 602 -31.89 -35.02 2.75
CA ALA A 602 -31.38 -36.07 1.84
C ALA A 602 -31.09 -35.62 0.38
N ASN A 603 -29.93 -35.90 -0.23
CA ASN A 603 -28.91 -36.90 0.07
C ASN A 603 -27.48 -36.35 0.17
N ASP A 604 -26.70 -36.94 1.07
CA ASP A 604 -25.23 -36.97 1.07
C ASP A 604 -24.78 -38.36 0.54
N THR A 605 -23.47 -38.66 0.52
CA THR A 605 -22.81 -39.88 -0.04
C THR A 605 -22.85 -39.94 -1.59
N PHE A 606 -21.75 -40.17 -2.31
CA PHE A 606 -20.59 -41.02 -1.99
C PHE A 606 -19.20 -40.46 -2.36
N ARG A 607 -18.18 -40.98 -1.65
CA ARG A 607 -16.72 -40.99 -1.92
C ARG A 607 -15.90 -39.68 -1.80
N SER A 608 -15.52 -39.45 -0.56
CA SER A 608 -14.19 -38.99 -0.10
C SER A 608 -13.06 -40.01 -0.45
N PRO A 609 -11.80 -39.88 0.05
CA PRO A 609 -11.05 -38.70 0.54
C PRO A 609 -9.64 -38.55 -0.10
N LEU A 610 -9.01 -37.35 -0.02
CA LEU A 610 -7.60 -37.11 0.40
C LEU A 610 -7.08 -35.69 0.05
N LYS A 611 -7.17 -34.76 1.01
CA LYS A 611 -6.14 -33.73 1.30
C LYS A 611 -6.52 -32.97 2.57
N ILE A 612 -5.75 -33.22 3.63
CA ILE A 612 -5.88 -32.53 4.93
C ILE A 612 -4.83 -31.39 4.96
N PHE A 613 -5.08 -30.35 5.76
CA PHE A 613 -4.34 -29.09 5.89
C PHE A 613 -4.45 -28.12 4.69
N GLY A 614 -5.06 -26.96 4.96
CA GLY A 614 -5.31 -25.91 3.96
C GLY A 614 -6.50 -25.03 4.34
N GLN A 615 -6.45 -24.38 5.50
CA GLN A 615 -7.56 -23.60 6.06
C GLN A 615 -7.85 -22.34 5.22
N ARG A 616 -8.75 -22.45 4.24
CA ARG A 616 -9.26 -21.31 3.45
C ARG A 616 -10.12 -20.40 4.34
N SER A 617 -9.52 -19.34 4.87
CA SER A 617 -10.22 -18.25 5.53
C SER A 617 -11.15 -17.55 4.54
N SER A 618 -12.46 -17.63 4.75
CA SER A 618 -13.48 -17.01 3.90
C SER A 618 -13.50 -15.49 4.09
N MET A 619 -12.81 -14.76 3.21
CA MET A 619 -13.07 -13.33 3.05
C MET A 619 -14.45 -13.15 2.41
N SER A 620 -15.27 -12.28 2.99
CA SER A 620 -16.59 -11.92 2.46
C SER A 620 -16.46 -11.19 1.13
N HIS A 621 -17.10 -11.71 0.08
CA HIS A 621 -17.25 -10.98 -1.18
C HIS A 621 -18.02 -9.68 -0.95
N VAL A 622 -17.69 -8.64 -1.71
CA VAL A 622 -18.32 -7.31 -1.64
C VAL A 622 -19.31 -7.16 -2.79
N ASP A 623 -20.50 -6.63 -2.49
CA ASP A 623 -21.56 -6.37 -3.46
C ASP A 623 -21.27 -5.09 -4.25
N ALA A 624 -20.67 -5.22 -5.44
CA ALA A 624 -20.21 -4.07 -6.21
C ALA A 624 -21.37 -3.27 -6.83
N ARG A 625 -21.35 -1.94 -6.65
CA ARG A 625 -22.21 -1.01 -7.42
C ARG A 625 -21.57 -0.59 -8.73
N TYR A 626 -22.38 0.00 -9.61
CA TYR A 626 -21.98 0.39 -10.97
C TYR A 626 -20.66 1.18 -11.06
N PRO A 627 -20.35 2.17 -10.18
CA PRO A 627 -19.06 2.86 -10.23
C PRO A 627 -17.84 1.95 -10.06
N ALA A 628 -17.94 0.88 -9.25
CA ALA A 628 -16.86 -0.09 -9.07
C ALA A 628 -16.68 -1.00 -10.29
N MET A 629 -17.77 -1.32 -11.01
CA MET A 629 -17.72 -2.05 -12.28
C MET A 629 -17.10 -1.20 -13.39
N LEU A 630 -17.45 0.09 -13.46
CA LEU A 630 -16.84 1.04 -14.38
C LEU A 630 -15.35 1.25 -14.08
N PHE A 631 -14.97 1.39 -12.80
CA PHE A 631 -13.57 1.44 -12.36
C PHE A 631 -12.77 0.21 -12.80
N LYS A 632 -13.35 -1.00 -12.68
CA LYS A 632 -12.73 -2.23 -13.17
C LYS A 632 -12.44 -2.15 -14.68
N GLN A 633 -13.39 -1.67 -15.48
CA GLN A 633 -13.22 -1.50 -16.93
C GLN A 633 -12.16 -0.43 -17.27
N GLN A 634 -12.20 0.74 -16.59
CA GLN A 634 -11.19 1.80 -16.73
C GLN A 634 -9.78 1.31 -16.36
N LEU A 635 -9.66 0.44 -15.34
CA LEU A 635 -8.39 -0.14 -14.91
C LEU A 635 -7.87 -1.17 -15.93
N THR A 636 -8.74 -2.01 -16.49
CA THR A 636 -8.40 -2.89 -17.63
C THR A 636 -7.83 -2.07 -18.79
N ALA A 637 -8.57 -1.07 -19.28
CA ALA A 637 -8.11 -0.23 -20.39
C ALA A 637 -6.80 0.54 -20.08
N SER A 638 -6.57 0.87 -18.80
CA SER A 638 -5.29 1.46 -18.35
C SER A 638 -4.14 0.44 -18.36
N LEU A 639 -4.39 -0.81 -17.97
CA LEU A 639 -3.42 -1.92 -18.02
C LEU A 639 -3.05 -2.27 -19.48
N GLU A 640 -4.03 -2.40 -20.35
CA GLU A 640 -3.87 -2.61 -21.79
C GLU A 640 -2.99 -1.53 -22.42
N LYS A 641 -3.25 -0.26 -22.07
CA LYS A 641 -2.46 0.89 -22.50
C LYS A 641 -1.02 0.85 -21.98
N ILE A 642 -0.79 0.50 -20.71
CA ILE A 642 0.57 0.35 -20.15
C ILE A 642 1.34 -0.75 -20.91
N PHE A 643 0.70 -1.89 -21.14
CA PHE A 643 1.30 -3.00 -21.89
C PHE A 643 1.64 -2.60 -23.33
N GLY A 644 0.74 -1.88 -24.01
CA GLY A 644 0.97 -1.32 -25.34
C GLY A 644 2.16 -0.36 -25.38
N LEU A 645 2.30 0.54 -24.40
CA LEU A 645 3.45 1.46 -24.30
C LEU A 645 4.78 0.71 -24.12
N ILE A 646 4.82 -0.31 -23.25
CA ILE A 646 6.02 -1.16 -23.05
C ILE A 646 6.38 -1.88 -24.35
N ARG A 647 5.40 -2.54 -24.99
CA ARG A 647 5.56 -3.23 -26.27
C ARG A 647 6.10 -2.30 -27.35
N ASP A 648 5.50 -1.14 -27.50
CA ASP A 648 5.84 -0.20 -28.57
C ASP A 648 7.19 0.46 -28.33
N ASN A 649 7.60 0.66 -27.07
CA ASN A 649 8.97 1.08 -26.73
C ASN A 649 10.01 -0.02 -27.02
N LEU A 650 9.75 -1.29 -26.71
CA LEU A 650 10.62 -2.40 -27.10
C LEU A 650 10.71 -2.53 -28.63
N LYS A 651 9.60 -2.37 -29.37
CA LYS A 651 9.59 -2.32 -30.84
C LYS A 651 10.46 -1.16 -31.38
N LYS A 652 10.42 0.02 -30.74
CA LYS A 652 11.29 1.18 -31.08
C LYS A 652 12.77 0.90 -30.81
N GLU A 653 13.15 0.22 -29.74
CA GLU A 653 14.55 -0.12 -29.46
C GLU A 653 15.09 -1.20 -30.42
N ILE A 654 14.27 -2.19 -30.75
CA ILE A 654 14.64 -3.32 -31.60
C ILE A 654 14.66 -2.94 -33.09
N SER A 655 13.77 -2.05 -33.56
CA SER A 655 13.64 -1.68 -34.97
C SER A 655 14.94 -1.15 -35.63
N PRO A 656 15.74 -0.27 -34.99
CA PRO A 656 17.07 0.12 -35.50
C PRO A 656 18.05 -1.05 -35.64
N LEU A 657 18.01 -2.02 -34.72
CA LEU A 657 18.89 -3.21 -34.77
C LEU A 657 18.50 -4.14 -35.92
N LEU A 658 17.20 -4.38 -36.11
CA LEU A 658 16.68 -5.09 -37.29
C LEU A 658 17.02 -4.33 -38.57
N SER A 659 16.85 -3.00 -38.58
CA SER A 659 17.20 -2.13 -39.71
C SER A 659 18.69 -2.19 -40.07
N LEU A 660 19.59 -2.30 -39.08
CA LEU A 660 21.01 -2.52 -39.30
C LEU A 660 21.29 -3.90 -39.90
N CYS A 661 20.65 -4.96 -39.41
CA CYS A 661 20.70 -6.28 -40.06
C CYS A 661 20.24 -6.19 -41.53
N ILE A 662 19.12 -5.49 -41.79
CA ILE A 662 18.51 -5.25 -43.11
C ILE A 662 19.37 -4.37 -44.04
N GLN A 663 20.19 -3.46 -43.49
CA GLN A 663 21.16 -2.67 -44.25
C GLN A 663 22.45 -3.45 -44.55
N TYR A 664 22.92 -4.31 -43.65
CA TYR A 664 24.20 -5.03 -43.83
C TYR A 664 24.19 -6.03 -45.00
N PHE A 665 23.02 -6.49 -45.45
CA PHE A 665 22.86 -7.24 -46.72
C PHE A 665 23.52 -6.53 -47.91
N HIS A 666 23.59 -5.20 -47.92
CA HIS A 666 24.20 -4.39 -48.99
C HIS A 666 25.74 -4.37 -48.94
N SER A 667 26.36 -4.66 -47.79
CA SER A 667 27.81 -4.45 -47.58
C SER A 667 28.68 -5.68 -47.88
N LEU A 668 28.09 -6.87 -48.12
CA LEU A 668 28.86 -8.12 -48.21
C LEU A 668 29.59 -8.37 -49.54
N MET A 669 29.52 -7.43 -50.49
CA MET A 669 30.18 -7.55 -51.80
C MET A 669 31.69 -7.24 -51.78
N SER A 670 32.30 -6.97 -50.62
CA SER A 670 33.76 -6.84 -50.50
C SER A 670 34.35 -7.52 -49.26
N ASN A 671 35.29 -8.42 -49.52
CA ASN A 671 36.24 -9.06 -48.60
C ASN A 671 35.71 -10.08 -47.57
N SER A 672 36.38 -11.24 -47.56
CA SER A 672 36.30 -12.24 -46.52
C SER A 672 36.89 -11.73 -45.20
N LEU A 673 36.03 -11.48 -44.23
CA LEU A 673 36.36 -11.36 -42.81
C LEU A 673 35.26 -12.05 -42.00
N THR A 674 35.64 -12.85 -41.01
CA THR A 674 34.72 -13.59 -40.13
C THR A 674 33.97 -12.66 -39.19
N PHE A 675 32.84 -12.12 -39.69
CA PHE A 675 32.05 -11.13 -38.99
C PHE A 675 31.17 -11.78 -37.91
N ASN A 676 31.35 -11.34 -36.67
CA ASN A 676 30.84 -12.07 -35.51
C ASN A 676 29.61 -11.36 -34.90
N TRP A 677 28.44 -11.99 -34.95
CA TRP A 677 27.19 -11.47 -34.37
C TRP A 677 27.36 -10.99 -32.92
N ALA A 678 28.18 -11.70 -32.14
CA ALA A 678 28.47 -11.40 -30.73
C ALA A 678 29.18 -10.05 -30.47
N PHE A 679 29.63 -9.34 -31.51
CA PHE A 679 30.26 -8.02 -31.37
C PHE A 679 29.27 -6.85 -31.51
N TYR A 680 28.21 -7.02 -32.31
CA TYR A 680 27.20 -5.98 -32.59
C TYR A 680 25.85 -6.23 -31.90
N MET A 681 25.59 -7.47 -31.47
CA MET A 681 24.67 -7.77 -30.37
C MET A 681 25.51 -8.11 -29.13
N PRO A 682 25.90 -7.12 -28.30
CA PRO A 682 26.45 -7.42 -26.97
C PRO A 682 25.40 -8.21 -26.19
N LYS A 683 25.79 -9.27 -25.48
CA LYS A 683 24.88 -10.05 -24.61
C LYS A 683 23.96 -9.16 -23.78
N ARG A 684 24.54 -8.07 -23.24
CA ARG A 684 23.87 -6.98 -22.53
C ARG A 684 22.58 -6.43 -23.18
N HIS A 685 22.39 -6.44 -24.50
CA HIS A 685 21.19 -5.85 -25.11
C HIS A 685 20.02 -6.82 -25.30
N ALA A 686 20.25 -8.14 -25.30
CA ALA A 686 19.16 -9.08 -25.02
C ALA A 686 18.88 -9.12 -23.51
N ASP A 687 19.94 -9.03 -22.69
CA ASP A 687 19.83 -9.09 -21.24
C ASP A 687 19.12 -7.85 -20.65
N VAL A 688 19.36 -6.62 -21.13
CA VAL A 688 18.91 -5.38 -20.45
C VAL A 688 17.39 -5.19 -20.44
N PRO A 689 16.66 -5.21 -21.57
CA PRO A 689 15.23 -4.90 -21.56
C PRO A 689 14.40 -5.97 -20.82
N LEU A 690 14.87 -7.22 -20.79
CA LEU A 690 14.21 -8.31 -20.08
C LEU A 690 14.68 -8.46 -18.62
N ASN A 691 15.95 -8.22 -18.27
CA ASN A 691 16.31 -8.06 -16.85
C ASN A 691 15.54 -6.91 -16.22
N PHE A 692 15.28 -5.84 -16.97
CA PHE A 692 14.50 -4.71 -16.46
C PHE A 692 13.06 -5.10 -16.07
N LEU A 693 12.39 -5.94 -16.88
CA LEU A 693 11.08 -6.51 -16.55
C LEU A 693 11.15 -7.56 -15.41
N LEU A 694 12.16 -8.42 -15.40
CA LEU A 694 12.37 -9.47 -14.38
C LEU A 694 12.71 -8.88 -13.00
N VAL A 695 13.50 -7.80 -12.95
CA VAL A 695 13.81 -7.05 -11.72
C VAL A 695 12.56 -6.34 -11.18
N SER A 696 11.65 -5.95 -12.06
CA SER A 696 10.41 -5.24 -11.72
C SER A 696 9.27 -6.15 -11.24
N LEU A 697 9.51 -7.45 -11.01
CA LEU A 697 8.55 -8.40 -10.44
C LEU A 697 7.18 -8.43 -11.17
N VAL A 698 7.20 -8.17 -12.49
CA VAL A 698 6.02 -8.28 -13.36
C VAL A 698 5.60 -9.76 -13.41
N PRO A 699 4.29 -10.09 -13.32
CA PRO A 699 3.83 -11.47 -13.47
C PRO A 699 4.30 -12.08 -14.79
N SER A 700 4.88 -13.28 -14.72
CA SER A 700 5.53 -13.97 -15.85
C SER A 700 4.61 -14.17 -17.05
N PHE A 701 3.30 -14.27 -16.83
CA PHE A 701 2.25 -14.17 -17.86
C PHE A 701 2.44 -12.99 -18.83
N PHE A 702 2.60 -11.76 -18.32
CA PHE A 702 2.77 -10.58 -19.18
C PHE A 702 4.12 -10.59 -19.89
N ILE A 703 5.18 -11.08 -19.24
CA ILE A 703 6.50 -11.24 -19.87
C ILE A 703 6.40 -12.22 -21.04
N ARG A 704 5.76 -13.37 -20.84
CA ARG A 704 5.51 -14.39 -21.88
C ARG A 704 4.75 -13.82 -23.07
N LYS A 705 3.61 -13.17 -22.83
CA LYS A 705 2.79 -12.52 -23.87
C LYS A 705 3.54 -11.41 -24.63
N LEU A 706 4.38 -10.64 -23.93
CA LEU A 706 5.21 -9.59 -24.52
C LEU A 706 6.34 -10.15 -25.39
N VAL A 707 7.03 -11.20 -24.93
CA VAL A 707 8.06 -11.91 -25.70
C VAL A 707 7.45 -12.51 -26.97
N THR A 708 6.27 -13.13 -26.90
CA THR A 708 5.52 -13.60 -28.08
C THR A 708 5.29 -12.48 -29.10
N GLN A 709 4.78 -11.31 -28.69
CA GLN A 709 4.56 -10.20 -29.63
C GLN A 709 5.85 -9.58 -30.18
N VAL A 710 6.93 -9.53 -29.39
CA VAL A 710 8.26 -9.07 -29.86
C VAL A 710 8.83 -10.06 -30.88
N PHE A 711 8.69 -11.37 -30.66
CA PHE A 711 9.16 -12.40 -31.60
C PHE A 711 8.32 -12.42 -32.89
N SER A 712 7.01 -12.17 -32.80
CA SER A 712 6.14 -12.00 -33.98
C SER A 712 6.51 -10.73 -34.77
N PHE A 713 6.82 -9.62 -34.11
CA PHE A 713 7.34 -8.40 -34.76
C PHE A 713 8.69 -8.64 -35.47
N ILE A 714 9.64 -9.33 -34.81
CA ILE A 714 10.93 -9.71 -35.42
C ILE A 714 10.70 -10.60 -36.65
N ASN A 715 9.77 -11.56 -36.56
CA ASN A 715 9.36 -12.41 -37.68
C ASN A 715 8.86 -11.57 -38.86
N VAL A 716 7.87 -10.70 -38.63
CA VAL A 716 7.25 -9.82 -39.63
C VAL A 716 8.30 -8.93 -40.30
N GLN A 717 9.10 -8.19 -39.52
CA GLN A 717 10.08 -7.23 -40.03
C GLN A 717 11.17 -7.89 -40.88
N LEU A 718 11.75 -9.00 -40.41
CA LEU A 718 12.80 -9.70 -41.16
C LEU A 718 12.24 -10.40 -42.39
N PHE A 719 11.06 -11.04 -42.28
CA PHE A 719 10.45 -11.78 -43.39
C PHE A 719 10.00 -10.85 -44.52
N ASN A 720 9.29 -9.76 -44.21
CA ASN A 720 8.90 -8.75 -45.21
C ASN A 720 10.14 -8.11 -45.86
N SER A 721 11.22 -7.89 -45.09
CA SER A 721 12.46 -7.33 -45.64
C SER A 721 13.20 -8.28 -46.59
N LEU A 722 13.10 -9.60 -46.39
CA LEU A 722 13.57 -10.58 -47.38
C LEU A 722 12.71 -10.55 -48.66
N LEU A 723 11.38 -10.53 -48.52
CA LEU A 723 10.47 -10.53 -49.68
C LEU A 723 10.59 -9.26 -50.54
N LEU A 724 10.67 -8.09 -49.91
CA LEU A 724 10.74 -6.80 -50.59
C LEU A 724 12.09 -6.51 -51.26
N ARG A 725 13.12 -7.34 -51.03
CA ARG A 725 14.49 -7.09 -51.51
C ARG A 725 15.10 -8.35 -52.13
N ARG A 726 15.02 -8.47 -53.45
CA ARG A 726 15.57 -9.61 -54.23
C ARG A 726 17.03 -9.95 -53.87
N GLU A 727 17.87 -8.95 -53.62
CA GLU A 727 19.28 -9.12 -53.27
C GLU A 727 19.51 -9.71 -51.86
N CYS A 728 18.51 -9.67 -50.99
CA CYS A 728 18.59 -10.27 -49.66
C CYS A 728 18.45 -11.80 -49.70
N CYS A 729 17.82 -12.36 -50.74
CA CYS A 729 17.50 -13.78 -50.91
C CYS A 729 18.68 -14.64 -51.42
N THR A 730 19.84 -14.57 -50.76
CA THR A 730 21.04 -15.37 -51.08
C THR A 730 21.33 -16.45 -50.02
N PHE A 731 22.21 -17.40 -50.34
CA PHE A 731 22.65 -18.45 -49.41
C PHE A 731 23.40 -17.87 -48.21
N SER A 732 24.39 -16.98 -48.44
CA SER A 732 25.20 -16.36 -47.38
C SER A 732 24.38 -15.48 -46.45
N ASN A 733 23.42 -14.74 -47.00
CA ASN A 733 22.48 -13.93 -46.22
C ASN A 733 21.51 -14.82 -45.42
N GLY A 734 21.12 -15.97 -45.99
CA GLY A 734 20.43 -17.03 -45.26
C GLY A 734 21.23 -17.51 -44.05
N GLU A 735 22.49 -17.94 -44.23
CA GLU A 735 23.34 -18.38 -43.12
C GLU A 735 23.54 -17.28 -42.05
N TYR A 736 23.72 -16.03 -42.48
CA TYR A 736 23.79 -14.89 -41.56
C TYR A 736 22.54 -14.80 -40.67
N VAL A 737 21.33 -14.79 -41.24
CA VAL A 737 20.09 -14.75 -40.45
C VAL A 737 19.91 -16.03 -39.62
N LYS A 738 20.31 -17.21 -40.11
CA LYS A 738 20.28 -18.45 -39.32
C LYS A 738 21.15 -18.36 -38.06
N THR A 739 22.36 -17.83 -38.16
CA THR A 739 23.22 -17.66 -36.97
C THR A 739 22.60 -16.71 -35.94
N GLY A 740 21.89 -15.67 -36.37
CA GLY A 740 21.08 -14.83 -35.48
C GLY A 740 19.88 -15.56 -34.85
N LEU A 741 19.14 -16.34 -35.64
CA LEU A 741 18.02 -17.14 -35.16
C LEU A 741 18.46 -18.18 -34.11
N CYS A 742 19.62 -18.83 -34.27
CA CYS A 742 20.17 -19.73 -33.26
C CYS A 742 20.61 -19.03 -31.96
N VAL A 743 20.88 -17.72 -31.97
CA VAL A 743 21.10 -16.93 -30.74
C VAL A 743 19.77 -16.66 -30.03
N LEU A 744 18.67 -16.40 -30.77
CA LEU A 744 17.33 -16.26 -30.21
C LEU A 744 16.78 -17.60 -29.69
N GLU A 745 17.03 -18.70 -30.41
CA GLU A 745 16.72 -20.08 -30.00
C GLU A 745 17.39 -20.41 -28.66
N LYS A 746 18.70 -20.15 -28.57
CA LYS A 746 19.43 -20.32 -27.31
C LYS A 746 18.91 -19.38 -26.22
N TRP A 747 18.57 -18.14 -26.52
CA TRP A 747 18.03 -17.21 -25.52
C TRP A 747 16.69 -17.72 -24.95
N ILE A 748 15.81 -18.30 -25.76
CA ILE A 748 14.58 -18.97 -25.27
C ILE A 748 14.92 -20.19 -24.39
N LEU A 749 15.93 -20.99 -24.74
CA LEU A 749 16.35 -22.14 -23.93
C LEU A 749 16.99 -21.73 -22.58
N ASP A 750 17.75 -20.63 -22.56
CA ASP A 750 18.31 -20.06 -21.34
C ASP A 750 17.23 -19.33 -20.49
N ALA A 751 16.15 -18.84 -21.12
CA ALA A 751 15.01 -18.15 -20.48
C ALA A 751 13.82 -19.09 -20.24
N THR A 752 13.87 -19.84 -19.12
CA THR A 752 12.82 -20.70 -18.52
C THR A 752 11.41 -20.61 -19.13
N GLU A 753 10.77 -21.76 -19.42
CA GLU A 753 9.44 -21.86 -20.06
C GLU A 753 8.38 -20.89 -19.52
N GLU A 754 8.37 -20.62 -18.21
CA GLU A 754 7.49 -19.66 -17.54
C GLU A 754 7.47 -18.26 -18.20
N HIS A 755 8.62 -17.82 -18.72
CA HIS A 755 8.88 -16.47 -19.24
C HIS A 755 8.91 -16.38 -20.77
N ALA A 756 9.25 -17.45 -21.49
CA ALA A 756 9.32 -17.47 -22.95
C ALA A 756 8.16 -18.25 -23.62
N GLY A 757 7.66 -19.32 -22.99
CA GLY A 757 6.59 -20.16 -23.52
C GLY A 757 6.82 -20.60 -24.97
N ALA A 758 5.77 -20.54 -25.79
CA ALA A 758 5.78 -20.92 -27.20
C ALA A 758 6.29 -19.81 -28.17
N ALA A 759 6.95 -18.75 -27.68
CA ALA A 759 7.36 -17.62 -28.53
C ALA A 759 8.32 -18.00 -29.69
N TRP A 760 8.96 -19.17 -29.63
CA TRP A 760 9.79 -19.71 -30.72
C TRP A 760 9.00 -20.01 -32.01
N ASP A 761 7.70 -20.29 -31.89
CA ASP A 761 6.82 -20.61 -33.02
C ASP A 761 6.27 -19.36 -33.73
N GLU A 762 6.47 -18.17 -33.18
CA GLU A 762 6.19 -16.92 -33.89
C GLU A 762 7.21 -16.61 -34.99
N LEU A 763 8.47 -17.06 -34.81
CA LEU A 763 9.52 -16.97 -35.83
C LEU A 763 9.34 -17.97 -37.01
N LYS A 764 8.20 -18.66 -37.12
CA LYS A 764 7.93 -19.69 -38.15
C LYS A 764 8.13 -19.23 -39.59
N TYR A 765 7.77 -17.98 -39.95
CA TYR A 765 7.89 -17.50 -41.32
C TYR A 765 9.36 -17.21 -41.68
N ILE A 766 10.09 -16.48 -40.83
CA ILE A 766 11.51 -16.20 -41.04
C ILE A 766 12.37 -17.47 -40.97
N ARG A 767 12.07 -18.41 -40.06
CA ARG A 767 12.73 -19.73 -39.97
C ARG A 767 12.58 -20.51 -41.27
N GLN A 768 11.35 -20.73 -41.77
CA GLN A 768 11.12 -21.47 -43.02
C GLN A 768 11.72 -20.77 -44.25
N ALA A 769 11.71 -19.43 -44.30
CA ALA A 769 12.35 -18.68 -45.38
C ALA A 769 13.88 -18.89 -45.38
N VAL A 770 14.51 -18.82 -44.21
CA VAL A 770 15.96 -18.99 -44.04
C VAL A 770 16.39 -20.44 -44.31
N GLU A 771 15.62 -21.43 -43.88
CA GLU A 771 15.83 -22.84 -44.25
C GLU A 771 15.75 -23.03 -45.78
N PHE A 772 14.75 -22.44 -46.44
CA PHE A 772 14.66 -22.44 -47.91
C PHE A 772 15.84 -21.70 -48.58
N LEU A 773 16.39 -20.64 -47.97
CA LEU A 773 17.58 -19.95 -48.47
C LEU A 773 18.86 -20.81 -48.37
N ILE A 774 18.99 -21.65 -47.35
CA ILE A 774 20.22 -22.45 -47.09
C ILE A 774 20.20 -23.85 -47.74
N ILE A 775 19.04 -24.36 -48.16
CA ILE A 775 18.98 -25.74 -48.70
C ILE A 775 19.97 -25.99 -49.87
N PRO A 776 20.83 -27.02 -49.76
CA PRO A 776 21.75 -27.38 -50.84
C PRO A 776 21.02 -28.07 -51.99
N GLN A 777 21.55 -27.90 -53.21
CA GLN A 777 21.07 -28.55 -54.44
C GLN A 777 19.57 -28.28 -54.75
N LYS A 778 19.12 -27.03 -54.56
CA LYS A 778 17.71 -26.60 -54.78
C LYS A 778 17.13 -27.04 -56.13
N SER A 779 17.94 -27.05 -57.19
CA SER A 779 17.57 -27.47 -58.54
C SER A 779 17.18 -28.95 -58.68
N LYS A 780 17.40 -29.78 -57.66
CA LYS A 780 17.02 -31.21 -57.64
C LYS A 780 15.74 -31.53 -56.88
N ARG A 781 15.08 -30.54 -56.25
CA ARG A 781 13.83 -30.76 -55.49
C ARG A 781 12.62 -30.30 -56.30
N THR A 782 11.55 -31.07 -56.28
CA THR A 782 10.31 -30.71 -56.99
C THR A 782 9.54 -29.62 -56.24
N LEU A 783 8.67 -28.88 -56.95
CA LEU A 783 7.86 -27.83 -56.34
C LEU A 783 6.98 -28.36 -55.20
N GLU A 784 6.44 -29.57 -55.31
CA GLU A 784 5.64 -30.19 -54.23
C GLU A 784 6.49 -30.54 -53.01
N GLN A 785 7.70 -31.07 -53.19
CA GLN A 785 8.63 -31.32 -52.07
C GLN A 785 8.98 -30.01 -51.33
N ILE A 786 9.10 -28.90 -52.07
CA ILE A 786 9.31 -27.56 -51.50
C ILE A 786 8.05 -27.06 -50.77
N LYS A 787 6.87 -27.18 -51.38
CA LYS A 787 5.59 -26.77 -50.77
C LYS A 787 5.28 -27.55 -49.49
N LYS A 788 5.52 -28.86 -49.47
CA LYS A 788 5.02 -29.77 -48.41
C LYS A 788 6.02 -29.98 -47.26
N ASN A 789 7.33 -30.01 -47.53
CA ASN A 789 8.34 -30.47 -46.57
C ASN A 789 9.40 -29.40 -46.23
N ILE A 790 9.33 -28.18 -46.78
CA ILE A 790 10.39 -27.16 -46.65
C ILE A 790 9.82 -25.78 -46.29
N CYS A 791 8.90 -25.24 -47.09
CA CYS A 791 8.39 -23.89 -46.86
C CYS A 791 6.89 -23.78 -47.27
N PRO A 792 5.98 -24.39 -46.49
CA PRO A 792 4.54 -24.22 -46.69
C PRO A 792 4.08 -22.75 -46.59
N VAL A 793 4.83 -21.89 -45.89
CA VAL A 793 4.64 -20.42 -45.91
C VAL A 793 4.75 -19.86 -47.34
N VAL A 794 5.85 -20.11 -48.05
CA VAL A 794 6.05 -19.60 -49.42
C VAL A 794 5.13 -20.31 -50.42
N ALA A 795 4.67 -21.53 -50.13
CA ALA A 795 3.59 -22.17 -50.86
C ALA A 795 2.30 -21.35 -50.78
N LYS A 796 1.82 -21.07 -49.57
CA LYS A 796 0.59 -20.31 -49.33
C LYS A 796 0.66 -18.91 -49.92
N MET A 797 1.79 -18.22 -49.79
CA MET A 797 1.97 -16.87 -50.36
C MET A 797 2.06 -16.88 -51.89
N ARG A 798 2.68 -17.89 -52.52
CA ARG A 798 2.59 -18.05 -53.98
C ARG A 798 1.14 -18.23 -54.43
N ASP A 799 0.38 -19.02 -53.70
CA ASP A 799 -1.01 -19.33 -54.06
C ASP A 799 -1.91 -18.10 -53.86
N MET A 800 -1.68 -17.27 -52.82
CA MET A 800 -2.32 -15.96 -52.64
C MET A 800 -1.95 -14.95 -53.73
N VAL A 801 -0.66 -14.85 -54.11
CA VAL A 801 -0.22 -14.00 -55.24
C VAL A 801 -0.81 -14.51 -56.58
N SER A 802 -1.16 -15.79 -56.67
CA SER A 802 -1.82 -16.35 -57.86
C SER A 802 -3.33 -16.07 -57.90
N SER A 803 -3.99 -15.87 -56.74
CA SER A 803 -5.40 -15.44 -56.68
C SER A 803 -5.56 -13.92 -56.82
N ASP A 804 -4.68 -13.13 -56.18
CA ASP A 804 -4.77 -11.66 -56.17
C ASP A 804 -4.31 -11.02 -57.49
N ALA A 805 -3.87 -11.81 -58.47
CA ALA A 805 -3.55 -11.39 -59.83
C ALA A 805 -4.73 -10.69 -60.57
N GLN A 806 -5.93 -10.71 -59.99
CA GLN A 806 -7.13 -10.00 -60.49
C GLN A 806 -7.34 -8.61 -59.86
N ASN A 807 -6.58 -8.20 -58.83
CA ASN A 807 -6.82 -6.94 -58.12
C ASN A 807 -5.52 -6.28 -57.57
N PRO A 808 -4.79 -5.48 -58.38
CA PRO A 808 -3.38 -5.12 -58.15
C PRO A 808 -3.13 -4.04 -57.07
N VAL A 809 -4.10 -3.74 -56.21
CA VAL A 809 -4.00 -2.68 -55.18
C VAL A 809 -3.76 -3.28 -53.77
N SER A 810 -3.92 -4.59 -53.60
CA SER A 810 -3.77 -5.27 -52.31
C SER A 810 -2.36 -5.84 -52.10
N ASN A 811 -1.65 -5.40 -51.06
CA ASN A 811 -0.36 -5.96 -50.64
C ASN A 811 -0.53 -7.22 -49.74
N SER A 812 -1.56 -8.04 -49.96
CA SER A 812 -2.00 -9.13 -49.06
C SER A 812 -0.95 -10.22 -48.77
N PHE A 813 0.13 -10.27 -49.54
CA PHE A 813 1.20 -11.26 -49.42
C PHE A 813 2.25 -10.90 -48.35
N LEU A 814 2.28 -9.65 -47.88
CA LEU A 814 3.10 -9.23 -46.75
C LEU A 814 2.46 -9.67 -45.42
N LEU A 815 3.28 -9.81 -44.39
CA LEU A 815 2.77 -10.03 -43.03
C LEU A 815 2.51 -8.69 -42.36
N ASP A 816 1.33 -8.52 -41.76
CA ASP A 816 1.05 -7.38 -40.89
C ASP A 816 1.61 -7.62 -39.48
N ASP A 817 1.95 -6.54 -38.78
CA ASP A 817 2.37 -6.56 -37.38
C ASP A 817 1.13 -6.48 -36.48
N ASP A 818 0.84 -7.53 -35.72
CA ASP A 818 -0.34 -7.55 -34.85
C ASP A 818 -0.16 -6.60 -33.67
N LEU A 819 -1.02 -5.58 -33.63
CA LEU A 819 -1.07 -4.55 -32.59
C LEU A 819 -2.18 -4.80 -31.55
N SER A 820 -2.89 -5.92 -31.62
CA SER A 820 -3.88 -6.33 -30.62
C SER A 820 -3.27 -6.49 -29.22
N ILE A 821 -4.13 -6.50 -28.19
CA ILE A 821 -3.74 -6.91 -26.84
C ILE A 821 -3.85 -8.44 -26.76
N PRO A 822 -2.78 -9.17 -26.40
CA PRO A 822 -2.71 -10.62 -26.55
C PRO A 822 -3.34 -11.40 -25.39
N PHE A 823 -4.18 -10.78 -24.55
CA PHE A 823 -4.75 -11.39 -23.33
C PHE A 823 -6.14 -10.85 -22.99
N THR A 824 -6.93 -11.61 -22.23
CA THR A 824 -8.23 -11.17 -21.70
C THR A 824 -8.14 -10.86 -20.19
N THR A 825 -9.17 -10.21 -19.64
CA THR A 825 -9.34 -10.02 -18.19
C THR A 825 -9.52 -11.34 -17.42
N GLU A 826 -9.91 -12.41 -18.09
CA GLU A 826 -10.11 -13.74 -17.50
C GLU A 826 -8.76 -14.47 -17.38
N GLU A 827 -7.96 -14.50 -18.46
CA GLU A 827 -6.59 -15.04 -18.43
C GLU A 827 -5.72 -14.39 -17.34
N ILE A 828 -5.81 -13.06 -17.19
CA ILE A 828 -5.10 -12.32 -16.12
C ILE A 828 -5.51 -12.82 -14.73
N ALA A 829 -6.77 -13.20 -14.52
CA ALA A 829 -7.22 -13.67 -13.21
C ALA A 829 -6.85 -15.14 -12.94
N GLU A 830 -6.67 -15.95 -13.98
CA GLU A 830 -6.26 -17.36 -13.83
C GLU A 830 -4.75 -17.51 -13.66
N GLU A 831 -3.93 -16.83 -14.47
CA GLU A 831 -2.46 -16.96 -14.45
C GLU A 831 -1.77 -16.11 -13.38
N VAL A 832 -2.38 -15.03 -12.87
CA VAL A 832 -1.77 -14.21 -11.80
C VAL A 832 -2.07 -14.82 -10.41
N PRO A 833 -1.04 -15.13 -9.59
CA PRO A 833 -1.19 -15.87 -8.34
C PRO A 833 -1.92 -15.10 -7.22
N ASP A 834 -2.52 -15.84 -6.29
CA ASP A 834 -3.32 -15.30 -5.17
C ASP A 834 -2.53 -14.34 -4.27
N ILE A 835 -2.99 -13.08 -4.22
CA ILE A 835 -2.40 -12.01 -3.40
C ILE A 835 -3.02 -12.05 -1.99
N ASP A 836 -2.45 -12.87 -1.12
CA ASP A 836 -2.74 -12.83 0.32
C ASP A 836 -2.47 -11.43 0.91
N MET A 837 -3.49 -10.84 1.56
CA MET A 837 -3.44 -9.50 2.13
C MET A 837 -3.03 -9.43 3.61
N SER A 838 -2.90 -10.57 4.30
CA SER A 838 -2.69 -10.63 5.76
C SER A 838 -1.31 -10.14 6.21
N ASN A 839 -0.29 -10.23 5.35
CA ASN A 839 1.12 -10.01 5.68
C ASN A 839 1.71 -8.64 5.24
N ILE A 840 0.85 -7.66 4.93
CA ILE A 840 1.27 -6.37 4.35
C ILE A 840 1.28 -5.28 5.43
N GLU A 841 2.47 -5.02 5.98
CA GLU A 841 2.78 -3.92 6.90
C GLU A 841 2.69 -2.54 6.23
N MET A 842 2.42 -1.49 7.02
CA MET A 842 2.35 -0.11 6.54
C MET A 842 3.72 0.44 6.07
N PRO A 843 3.82 0.93 4.81
CA PRO A 843 5.05 1.53 4.25
C PRO A 843 5.55 2.74 5.04
N SER A 844 6.85 3.00 4.98
CA SER A 844 7.50 4.07 5.75
C SER A 844 7.05 5.48 5.37
N SER A 845 6.72 5.72 4.10
CA SER A 845 6.16 6.98 3.58
C SER A 845 4.84 7.36 4.27
N LEU A 846 3.97 6.37 4.51
CA LEU A 846 2.63 6.59 5.07
C LEU A 846 2.59 6.67 6.61
N ARG A 847 3.69 6.38 7.32
CA ARG A 847 3.74 6.38 8.80
C ARG A 847 3.42 7.72 9.46
N HIS A 848 3.46 8.81 8.69
CA HIS A 848 3.19 10.16 9.15
C HIS A 848 1.82 10.70 8.70
N VAL A 849 1.05 9.92 7.92
CA VAL A 849 -0.27 10.32 7.39
C VAL A 849 -1.36 9.86 8.36
N HIS A 850 -2.12 10.80 8.92
CA HIS A 850 -3.16 10.48 9.92
C HIS A 850 -4.26 9.56 9.34
N SER A 851 -4.74 9.86 8.13
CA SER A 851 -5.72 9.06 7.40
C SER A 851 -5.23 7.66 7.00
N ALA A 852 -3.94 7.33 7.16
CA ALA A 852 -3.38 5.99 6.91
C ALA A 852 -3.35 5.09 8.16
N GLN A 853 -3.59 5.61 9.36
CA GLN A 853 -3.36 4.86 10.62
C GLN A 853 -4.22 3.59 10.76
N PHE A 854 -5.38 3.51 10.10
CA PHE A 854 -6.21 2.30 10.09
C PHE A 854 -5.48 1.07 9.52
N LEU A 855 -4.48 1.27 8.65
CA LEU A 855 -3.63 0.20 8.11
C LEU A 855 -2.75 -0.49 9.16
N MET A 856 -2.66 0.05 10.39
CA MET A 856 -2.01 -0.61 11.54
C MET A 856 -2.96 -1.50 12.36
N GLN A 857 -4.28 -1.39 12.17
CA GLN A 857 -5.23 -2.18 12.94
C GLN A 857 -5.40 -3.56 12.29
N HIS A 858 -5.00 -4.61 13.02
CA HIS A 858 -5.49 -5.95 12.70
C HIS A 858 -7.00 -5.94 12.87
N LEU A 859 -7.74 -6.21 11.78
CA LEU A 859 -9.18 -6.41 11.82
C LEU A 859 -9.52 -7.45 12.90
N PRO A 860 -10.41 -7.15 13.85
CA PRO A 860 -10.85 -8.15 14.81
C PRO A 860 -11.54 -9.28 14.06
N THR A 861 -11.13 -10.51 14.30
CA THR A 861 -11.84 -11.70 13.81
C THR A 861 -13.25 -11.69 14.38
N PRO A 862 -14.32 -11.76 13.55
CA PRO A 862 -15.66 -11.98 14.08
C PRO A 862 -15.68 -13.34 14.79
N TYR A 863 -16.34 -13.37 15.95
CA TYR A 863 -16.69 -14.58 16.70
C TYR A 863 -17.99 -15.19 16.15
#